data_AF-A0A4T0NQ21-F1
#
_entry.id   AF-A0A4T0NQ21-F1
#
_cell.length_a   1.000
_cell.length_b   1.000
_cell.length_c   1.000
_cell.angle_alpha   90.00
_cell.angle_beta   90.00
_cell.angle_gamma   90.00
#
_symmetry.space_group_name_H-M   'P 1'
#
loop_
_entity.id
_entity.type
_entity.pdbx_description
1 polymer ?
#
loop_
_entity_poly.entity_id
_entity_poly.type
_entity_poly.pdbx_seq_one_letter_code
_entity_poly.pdbx_strand_id
1 'polypeptide(L)'
;MQPLDLIKVRLQVSERSKQKDIWKSLLNKQEWKGMWRGLTTNIVGNSISWGGYFWLYTKVKNRLHDRHPNRKLSAVEHLYAASEAGSIVAITTNPLWLIKTRIFTTKRNDKDAYRGLIHGMIDIGKKEGIPGYWRGTLLALFGVLQGAIQFAVYEELKLYRAESSGNVNENLPWLSNWEYTLMSGFSKLVALGMTYPYQVVRSRIQNEKAYTTIRQCVISTFRSDGLLAFYQGAGINALRILPGTCVTFVVPLFQIVIIGFVCFCGPGLFNALTGLGGGGQADPSIANKANAALYATFATVAWFGGSVVNLIGPIPAMMIGSAGYCLYIGSFLALNIHPGAGAFNIAAGAILGCCAGLLWTAQGSLMLSYPTEDKKGLYTSVFWVIFNLGGVIGSAVSVGTNWESDQGGVSNSTYIAFVVITGVGVLLPLTLRNPKKMLREDGALDAAWQTYAYWMMGSMSNDPSKLAFYAGFYKGLQSAGAAIIWAIDGQIGSLGALSSSWAFMAGGLLLALPMVWWRIKPHTTIEDETMGILISEFENNRFFNYDEEIKMQQQTKPIDIVCSTNWELSPYHVPLIIAKYKGYFKDENLRVATIHPEDVSDVTEIVGSGKADLGLKAMIHTLAGKARGYPVKSIGTLMDEPFTGLLYLEGNGVTEDFRSLKGKKIGYVGEFGKVQVAELAQAYGMGEDEYEAVRCGMNISKALIDGKIHAGIGLENMQQVELEEWCKANGRPASDVKMLRIDQLAELGCCCFCSILYIAWLEAHPNEARGFMKAVKRAADDLIKDPKGTWELFQELKPSMRTTLASLQYARSYNYMRSDLANVDRDWKKVTGYAQRLGIFPQDLKPNYTNEYLTWELDDEEKVDGNAKQIEMVKKQAQVAQSGGVLVDATA
;
A
#
# COMPACT_ATOMS: atom_id res chain seq x y z
N MET A 1 -25.80 -12.88 -14.32
CA MET A 1 -26.60 -13.36 -13.17
C MET A 1 -28.11 -13.49 -13.44
N GLN A 2 -28.79 -12.55 -14.12
CA GLN A 2 -30.26 -12.61 -14.37
C GLN A 2 -30.81 -14.00 -14.77
N PRO A 3 -30.20 -14.75 -15.72
CA PRO A 3 -30.75 -16.06 -16.11
C PRO A 3 -30.70 -17.11 -14.99
N LEU A 4 -29.58 -17.21 -14.25
CA LEU A 4 -29.45 -18.11 -13.10
C LEU A 4 -30.46 -17.79 -11.99
N ASP A 5 -30.77 -16.51 -11.81
CA ASP A 5 -31.74 -16.02 -10.83
C ASP A 5 -33.19 -16.40 -11.21
N LEU A 6 -33.54 -16.30 -12.49
CA LEU A 6 -34.82 -16.77 -13.04
C LEU A 6 -34.94 -18.30 -12.98
N ILE A 7 -33.88 -19.04 -13.31
CA ILE A 7 -33.82 -20.50 -13.20
C ILE A 7 -33.98 -20.93 -11.73
N LYS A 8 -33.26 -20.29 -10.79
CA LYS A 8 -33.40 -20.55 -9.35
C LYS A 8 -34.87 -20.45 -8.91
N VAL A 9 -35.53 -19.32 -9.17
CA VAL A 9 -36.91 -19.09 -8.69
C VAL A 9 -37.88 -20.11 -9.30
N ARG A 10 -37.74 -20.45 -10.58
CA ARG A 10 -38.56 -21.51 -11.21
C ARG A 10 -38.35 -22.87 -10.54
N LEU A 11 -37.11 -23.25 -10.25
CA LEU A 11 -36.79 -24.51 -9.57
C LEU A 11 -37.25 -24.55 -8.10
N GLN A 12 -37.29 -23.41 -7.39
CA GLN A 12 -37.79 -23.33 -6.00
C GLN A 12 -39.31 -23.45 -5.89
N VAL A 13 -40.04 -22.97 -6.91
CA VAL A 13 -41.51 -22.96 -6.94
C VAL A 13 -42.08 -24.25 -7.54
N SER A 14 -41.36 -24.88 -8.48
CA SER A 14 -41.85 -26.07 -9.20
C SER A 14 -41.60 -27.38 -8.46
N GLU A 15 -42.56 -28.30 -8.53
CA GLU A 15 -42.42 -29.69 -8.07
C GLU A 15 -41.21 -30.39 -8.72
N ARG A 16 -40.55 -31.30 -7.99
CA ARG A 16 -39.33 -31.99 -8.46
C ARG A 16 -39.54 -32.77 -9.76
N SER A 17 -40.72 -33.34 -9.96
CA SER A 17 -41.12 -34.08 -11.16
C SER A 17 -40.93 -33.27 -12.45
N LYS A 18 -41.34 -31.99 -12.44
CA LYS A 18 -41.34 -31.09 -13.60
C LYS A 18 -39.98 -30.43 -13.89
N GLN A 19 -38.97 -30.66 -13.06
CA GLN A 19 -37.66 -30.01 -13.22
C GLN A 19 -36.92 -30.42 -14.50
N LYS A 20 -37.09 -31.67 -14.97
CA LYS A 20 -36.49 -32.13 -16.24
C LYS A 20 -37.00 -31.34 -17.44
N ASP A 21 -38.28 -30.98 -17.45
CA ASP A 21 -38.91 -30.28 -18.58
C ASP A 21 -38.59 -28.77 -18.56
N ILE A 22 -38.39 -28.19 -17.37
CA ILE A 22 -37.82 -26.85 -17.22
C ILE A 22 -36.41 -26.79 -17.85
N TRP A 23 -35.55 -27.77 -17.56
CA TRP A 23 -34.21 -27.83 -18.20
C TRP A 23 -34.28 -28.01 -19.71
N LYS A 24 -35.20 -28.85 -20.23
CA LYS A 24 -35.42 -28.99 -21.67
C LYS A 24 -35.94 -27.70 -22.32
N SER A 25 -36.86 -26.95 -21.70
CA SER A 25 -37.38 -25.71 -22.28
C SER A 25 -36.32 -24.61 -22.35
N LEU A 26 -35.45 -24.53 -21.33
CA LEU A 26 -34.34 -23.57 -21.25
C LEU A 26 -33.24 -23.81 -22.30
N LEU A 27 -33.10 -25.04 -22.81
CA LEU A 27 -32.16 -25.38 -23.89
C LEU A 27 -32.69 -25.01 -25.29
N ASN A 28 -33.98 -24.69 -25.43
CA ASN A 28 -34.57 -24.31 -26.71
C ASN A 28 -34.22 -22.85 -27.06
N LYS A 29 -33.55 -22.64 -28.20
CA LYS A 29 -33.08 -21.32 -28.68
C LYS A 29 -34.17 -20.23 -28.67
N GLN A 30 -35.44 -20.58 -28.84
CA GLN A 30 -36.56 -19.63 -28.81
C GLN A 30 -36.83 -19.04 -27.40
N GLU A 31 -36.56 -19.75 -26.30
CA GLU A 31 -36.83 -19.24 -24.93
C GLU A 31 -35.75 -18.28 -24.40
N TRP A 32 -34.62 -18.09 -25.09
CA TRP A 32 -33.50 -17.23 -24.66
C TRP A 32 -33.93 -15.79 -24.33
N LYS A 33 -34.79 -15.20 -25.17
CA LYS A 33 -35.38 -13.85 -24.93
C LYS A 33 -36.25 -13.81 -23.66
N GLY A 34 -36.79 -14.95 -23.22
CA GLY A 34 -37.56 -15.10 -21.98
C GLY A 34 -36.70 -15.09 -20.71
N MET A 35 -35.42 -15.45 -20.78
CA MET A 35 -34.51 -15.51 -19.62
C MET A 35 -34.21 -14.11 -19.03
N TRP A 36 -34.48 -13.04 -19.80
CA TRP A 36 -34.33 -11.65 -19.40
C TRP A 36 -35.63 -11.02 -18.87
N ARG A 37 -36.72 -11.78 -18.79
CA ARG A 37 -38.00 -11.33 -18.22
C ARG A 37 -37.80 -10.86 -16.77
N GLY A 38 -38.35 -9.70 -16.44
CA GLY A 38 -38.21 -9.08 -15.11
C GLY A 38 -36.85 -8.43 -14.82
N LEU A 39 -35.98 -8.23 -15.80
CA LEU A 39 -34.70 -7.52 -15.63
C LEU A 39 -34.89 -6.14 -14.97
N THR A 40 -35.85 -5.34 -15.44
CA THR A 40 -36.15 -4.00 -14.88
C THR A 40 -36.49 -4.07 -13.38
N THR A 41 -37.31 -5.04 -12.97
CA THR A 41 -37.65 -5.27 -11.55
C THR A 41 -36.41 -5.64 -10.74
N ASN A 42 -35.50 -6.41 -11.31
CA ASN A 42 -34.28 -6.84 -10.62
C ASN A 42 -33.25 -5.70 -10.53
N ILE A 43 -33.13 -4.83 -11.55
CA ILE A 43 -32.30 -3.62 -11.48
C ILE A 43 -32.83 -2.70 -10.38
N VAL A 44 -34.09 -2.27 -10.47
CA VAL A 44 -34.72 -1.36 -9.49
C VAL A 44 -34.66 -1.94 -8.07
N GLY A 45 -34.97 -3.24 -7.91
CA GLY A 45 -34.91 -3.94 -6.63
C GLY A 45 -33.51 -3.97 -6.01
N ASN A 46 -32.47 -4.31 -6.78
CA ASN A 46 -31.10 -4.32 -6.26
C ASN A 46 -30.56 -2.91 -5.99
N SER A 47 -30.82 -1.93 -6.87
CA SER A 47 -30.38 -0.54 -6.67
C SER A 47 -30.97 0.08 -5.41
N ILE A 48 -32.29 -0.08 -5.18
CA ILE A 48 -32.95 0.42 -3.96
C ILE A 48 -32.45 -0.35 -2.73
N SER A 49 -32.30 -1.68 -2.81
CA SER A 49 -31.85 -2.49 -1.67
C SER A 49 -30.44 -2.12 -1.22
N TRP A 50 -29.46 -2.09 -2.14
CA TRP A 50 -28.07 -1.80 -1.77
C TRP A 50 -27.82 -0.33 -1.48
N GLY A 51 -28.42 0.59 -2.24
CA GLY A 51 -28.34 2.02 -1.96
C GLY A 51 -28.95 2.38 -0.60
N GLY A 52 -30.15 1.86 -0.32
CA GLY A 52 -30.81 2.01 0.98
C GLY A 52 -30.01 1.37 2.12
N TYR A 53 -29.43 0.18 1.90
CA TYR A 53 -28.63 -0.52 2.91
C TYR A 53 -27.38 0.27 3.31
N PHE A 54 -26.56 0.71 2.35
CA PHE A 54 -25.35 1.47 2.69
C PHE A 54 -25.66 2.85 3.30
N TRP A 55 -26.73 3.52 2.86
CA TRP A 55 -27.18 4.78 3.44
C TRP A 55 -27.66 4.61 4.90
N LEU A 56 -28.54 3.64 5.16
CA LEU A 56 -29.03 3.32 6.51
C LEU A 56 -27.90 2.82 7.42
N TYR A 57 -27.06 1.91 6.95
CA TYR A 57 -25.91 1.40 7.70
C TYR A 57 -24.98 2.54 8.12
N THR A 58 -24.69 3.48 7.21
CA THR A 58 -23.87 4.65 7.54
C THR A 58 -24.55 5.55 8.58
N LYS A 59 -25.86 5.81 8.46
CA LYS A 59 -26.61 6.61 9.44
C LYS A 59 -26.68 5.94 10.82
N VAL A 60 -26.90 4.63 10.90
CA VAL A 60 -26.91 3.89 12.17
C VAL A 60 -25.50 3.80 12.78
N LYS A 61 -24.47 3.52 11.97
CA LYS A 61 -23.07 3.51 12.42
C LYS A 61 -22.65 4.86 13.01
N ASN A 62 -22.99 5.97 12.35
CA ASN A 62 -22.72 7.30 12.88
C ASN A 62 -23.47 7.53 14.20
N ARG A 63 -24.79 7.27 14.26
CA ARG A 63 -25.61 7.37 15.50
C ARG A 63 -25.03 6.59 16.69
N LEU A 64 -24.31 5.50 16.45
CA LEU A 64 -23.60 4.73 17.48
C LEU A 64 -22.26 5.35 17.86
N HIS A 65 -21.47 5.80 16.87
CA HIS A 65 -20.18 6.47 17.10
C HIS A 65 -20.35 7.83 17.80
N ASP A 66 -21.38 8.61 17.45
CA ASP A 66 -21.70 9.91 18.05
C ASP A 66 -21.98 9.81 19.57
N ARG A 67 -22.30 8.62 20.08
CA ARG A 67 -22.45 8.36 21.53
C ARG A 67 -21.13 8.06 22.24
N HIS A 68 -20.12 7.60 21.51
CA HIS A 68 -18.83 7.16 22.03
C HIS A 68 -17.69 7.61 21.08
N PRO A 69 -17.49 8.93 20.86
CA PRO A 69 -16.55 9.43 19.83
C PRO A 69 -15.11 8.96 20.06
N ASN A 70 -14.69 8.80 21.31
CA ASN A 70 -13.34 8.35 21.67
C ASN A 70 -13.15 6.82 21.59
N ARG A 71 -14.13 6.05 21.09
CA ARG A 71 -14.04 4.58 20.97
C ARG A 71 -14.31 4.10 19.54
N LYS A 72 -13.53 3.12 19.09
CA LYS A 72 -13.88 2.29 17.93
C LYS A 72 -15.12 1.44 18.27
N LEU A 73 -16.03 1.29 17.33
CA LEU A 73 -17.22 0.43 17.48
C LEU A 73 -16.78 -1.05 17.54
N SER A 74 -17.39 -1.81 18.44
CA SER A 74 -17.17 -3.25 18.58
C SER A 74 -17.82 -4.04 17.43
N ALA A 75 -17.41 -5.30 17.26
CA ALA A 75 -18.03 -6.22 16.31
C ALA A 75 -19.55 -6.38 16.55
N VAL A 76 -19.99 -6.32 17.81
CA VAL A 76 -21.41 -6.40 18.19
C VAL A 76 -22.19 -5.15 17.75
N GLU A 77 -21.61 -3.95 17.93
CA GLU A 77 -22.20 -2.69 17.47
C GLU A 77 -22.27 -2.61 15.93
N HIS A 78 -21.25 -3.12 15.23
CA HIS A 78 -21.25 -3.27 13.78
C HIS A 78 -22.31 -4.27 13.29
N LEU A 79 -22.46 -5.41 13.97
CA LEU A 79 -23.47 -6.42 13.67
C LEU A 79 -24.90 -5.90 13.92
N TYR A 80 -25.10 -5.13 14.99
CA TYR A 80 -26.35 -4.43 15.28
C TYR A 80 -26.69 -3.42 14.17
N ALA A 81 -25.73 -2.57 13.78
CA ALA A 81 -25.92 -1.59 12.71
C ALA A 81 -26.26 -2.24 11.36
N ALA A 82 -25.60 -3.35 11.02
CA ALA A 82 -25.92 -4.15 9.84
C ALA A 82 -27.32 -4.78 9.91
N SER A 83 -27.75 -5.22 11.10
CA SER A 83 -29.04 -5.87 11.32
C SER A 83 -30.21 -4.88 11.29
N GLU A 84 -30.06 -3.69 11.88
CA GLU A 84 -31.06 -2.60 11.82
C GLU A 84 -31.27 -2.14 10.37
N ALA A 85 -30.17 -1.81 9.67
CA ALA A 85 -30.23 -1.41 8.26
C ALA A 85 -30.79 -2.51 7.35
N GLY A 86 -30.34 -3.76 7.53
CA GLY A 86 -30.82 -4.92 6.77
C GLY A 86 -32.31 -5.19 6.96
N SER A 87 -32.82 -5.03 8.19
CA SER A 87 -34.24 -5.25 8.50
C SER A 87 -35.15 -4.18 7.88
N ILE A 88 -34.77 -2.90 7.98
CA ILE A 88 -35.52 -1.79 7.38
C ILE A 88 -35.57 -1.95 5.85
N VAL A 89 -34.45 -2.31 5.21
CA VAL A 89 -34.39 -2.60 3.76
C VAL A 89 -35.23 -3.82 3.39
N ALA A 90 -35.22 -4.88 4.18
CA ALA A 90 -36.02 -6.08 3.92
C ALA A 90 -37.53 -5.78 3.91
N ILE A 91 -38.00 -4.91 4.81
CA ILE A 91 -39.41 -4.49 4.92
C ILE A 91 -39.80 -3.58 3.76
N THR A 92 -39.00 -2.56 3.43
CA THR A 92 -39.31 -1.60 2.36
C THR A 92 -39.20 -2.20 0.97
N THR A 93 -38.30 -3.18 0.74
CA THR A 93 -38.08 -3.76 -0.59
C THR A 93 -38.84 -5.06 -0.86
N ASN A 94 -39.48 -5.69 0.15
CA ASN A 94 -40.27 -6.92 -0.06
C ASN A 94 -41.28 -6.86 -1.23
N PRO A 95 -42.00 -5.74 -1.48
CA PRO A 95 -42.94 -5.64 -2.61
C PRO A 95 -42.27 -5.88 -3.97
N LEU A 96 -41.06 -5.35 -4.16
CA LEU A 96 -40.27 -5.51 -5.39
C LEU A 96 -39.84 -6.97 -5.59
N TRP A 97 -39.42 -7.63 -4.49
CA TRP A 97 -39.04 -9.03 -4.50
C TRP A 97 -40.22 -9.97 -4.76
N LEU A 98 -41.41 -9.66 -4.23
CA LEU A 98 -42.64 -10.42 -4.49
C LEU A 98 -43.07 -10.32 -5.96
N ILE A 99 -43.06 -9.10 -6.53
CA ILE A 99 -43.37 -8.87 -7.95
C ILE A 99 -42.37 -9.60 -8.86
N LYS A 100 -41.08 -9.55 -8.54
CA LYS A 100 -40.03 -10.31 -9.24
C LYS A 100 -40.36 -11.80 -9.28
N THR A 101 -40.66 -12.41 -8.12
CA THR A 101 -40.96 -13.84 -8.02
C THR A 101 -42.08 -14.25 -8.98
N ARG A 102 -43.18 -13.49 -9.02
CA ARG A 102 -44.34 -13.74 -9.90
C ARG A 102 -44.09 -13.44 -11.39
N ILE A 103 -43.19 -12.50 -11.70
CA ILE A 103 -42.76 -12.24 -13.09
C ILE A 103 -41.87 -13.37 -13.62
N PHE A 104 -41.08 -14.01 -12.77
CA PHE A 104 -40.16 -15.08 -13.17
C PHE A 104 -40.87 -16.42 -13.44
N THR A 105 -41.95 -16.71 -12.71
CA THR A 105 -42.73 -17.96 -12.83
C THR A 105 -43.67 -17.95 -14.03
N THR A 106 -44.25 -16.81 -14.40
CA THR A 106 -45.11 -16.65 -15.59
C THR A 106 -44.30 -16.50 -16.89
N LYS A 107 -44.78 -17.08 -18.00
CA LYS A 107 -44.30 -16.77 -19.36
C LYS A 107 -44.91 -15.44 -19.84
N ARG A 108 -44.42 -14.88 -20.95
CA ARG A 108 -44.88 -13.58 -21.48
C ARG A 108 -46.31 -13.62 -22.05
N ASN A 109 -46.80 -14.80 -22.44
CA ASN A 109 -48.05 -14.98 -23.18
C ASN A 109 -49.17 -15.60 -22.33
N ASP A 110 -48.93 -15.88 -21.04
CA ASP A 110 -49.96 -16.41 -20.15
C ASP A 110 -51.01 -15.32 -19.84
N LYS A 111 -52.29 -15.68 -19.68
CA LYS A 111 -53.38 -14.70 -19.46
C LYS A 111 -53.17 -13.84 -18.19
N ASP A 112 -52.59 -14.44 -17.14
CA ASP A 112 -52.27 -13.78 -15.87
C ASP A 112 -50.83 -13.21 -15.80
N ALA A 113 -50.14 -13.12 -16.95
CA ALA A 113 -48.75 -12.65 -16.99
C ALA A 113 -48.64 -11.14 -16.70
N TYR A 114 -47.97 -10.80 -15.59
CA TYR A 114 -47.55 -9.43 -15.33
C TYR A 114 -46.68 -8.88 -16.48
N ARG A 115 -47.05 -7.69 -16.99
CA ARG A 115 -46.36 -7.06 -18.14
C ARG A 115 -45.03 -6.40 -17.77
N GLY A 116 -44.87 -5.97 -16.52
CA GLY A 116 -43.67 -5.31 -15.99
C GLY A 116 -43.88 -4.82 -14.56
N LEU A 117 -42.88 -4.15 -13.95
CA LEU A 117 -42.91 -3.74 -12.53
C LEU A 117 -44.14 -2.87 -12.19
N ILE A 118 -44.38 -1.78 -12.92
CA ILE A 118 -45.47 -0.82 -12.62
C ILE A 118 -46.84 -1.52 -12.74
N HIS A 119 -47.03 -2.33 -13.78
CA HIS A 119 -48.23 -3.15 -13.94
C HIS A 119 -48.38 -4.19 -12.81
N GLY A 120 -47.26 -4.75 -12.32
CA GLY A 120 -47.25 -5.65 -11.16
C GLY A 120 -47.70 -4.96 -9.88
N MET A 121 -47.20 -3.75 -9.60
CA MET A 121 -47.63 -2.95 -8.46
C MET A 121 -49.14 -2.68 -8.53
N ILE A 122 -49.61 -2.08 -9.62
CA ILE A 122 -51.03 -1.68 -9.78
C ILE A 122 -51.98 -2.88 -9.70
N ASP A 123 -51.63 -4.01 -10.34
CA ASP A 123 -52.48 -5.20 -10.37
C ASP A 123 -52.54 -5.92 -9.02
N ILE A 124 -51.46 -5.92 -8.24
CA ILE A 124 -51.49 -6.42 -6.84
C ILE A 124 -52.34 -5.51 -5.96
N GLY A 125 -52.18 -4.19 -6.06
CA GLY A 125 -53.01 -3.23 -5.33
C GLY A 125 -54.51 -3.43 -5.59
N LYS A 126 -54.89 -3.75 -6.84
CA LYS A 126 -56.28 -4.03 -7.24
C LYS A 126 -56.79 -5.44 -6.87
N LYS A 127 -55.94 -6.48 -6.88
CA LYS A 127 -56.35 -7.90 -6.69
C LYS A 127 -56.06 -8.50 -5.31
N GLU A 128 -55.22 -7.86 -4.49
CA GLU A 128 -54.80 -8.34 -3.16
C GLU A 128 -54.73 -7.23 -2.10
N GLY A 129 -54.94 -5.97 -2.48
CA GLY A 129 -54.92 -4.83 -1.56
C GLY A 129 -53.54 -4.53 -0.96
N ILE A 130 -53.50 -3.57 -0.04
CA ILE A 130 -52.26 -3.09 0.60
C ILE A 130 -51.48 -4.22 1.32
N PRO A 131 -52.10 -5.15 2.07
CA PRO A 131 -51.37 -6.25 2.72
C PRO A 131 -50.68 -7.20 1.73
N GLY A 132 -51.16 -7.29 0.48
CA GLY A 132 -50.60 -8.17 -0.55
C GLY A 132 -49.10 -7.93 -0.83
N TYR A 133 -48.67 -6.67 -0.80
CA TYR A 133 -47.28 -6.28 -1.06
C TYR A 133 -46.26 -6.83 -0.04
N TRP A 134 -46.69 -7.07 1.21
CA TRP A 134 -45.82 -7.52 2.30
C TRP A 134 -45.87 -9.03 2.57
N ARG A 135 -46.54 -9.82 1.72
CA ARG A 135 -46.50 -11.29 1.82
C ARG A 135 -45.04 -11.80 1.72
N GLY A 136 -44.66 -12.65 2.67
CA GLY A 136 -43.30 -13.17 2.82
C GLY A 136 -42.29 -12.26 3.53
N THR A 137 -42.68 -11.11 4.10
CA THR A 137 -41.75 -10.19 4.79
C THR A 137 -41.12 -10.80 6.04
N LEU A 138 -41.84 -11.62 6.82
CA LEU A 138 -41.26 -12.33 7.97
C LEU A 138 -40.09 -13.23 7.54
N LEU A 139 -40.27 -13.97 6.44
CA LEU A 139 -39.21 -14.79 5.83
C LEU A 139 -38.14 -13.95 5.10
N ALA A 140 -38.35 -12.64 4.90
CA ALA A 140 -37.32 -11.73 4.45
C ALA A 140 -36.39 -11.34 5.62
N LEU A 141 -36.95 -11.08 6.80
CA LEU A 141 -36.21 -10.73 8.02
C LEU A 141 -35.32 -11.88 8.51
N PHE A 142 -35.80 -13.13 8.45
CA PHE A 142 -34.94 -14.32 8.69
C PHE A 142 -33.71 -14.38 7.76
N GLY A 143 -33.74 -13.71 6.60
CA GLY A 143 -32.60 -13.61 5.70
C GLY A 143 -31.45 -12.72 6.20
N VAL A 144 -31.68 -11.83 7.16
CA VAL A 144 -30.62 -11.00 7.77
C VAL A 144 -29.60 -11.88 8.51
N LEU A 145 -30.08 -12.97 9.13
CA LEU A 145 -29.22 -13.96 9.81
C LEU A 145 -28.18 -14.62 8.90
N GLN A 146 -28.42 -14.68 7.57
CA GLN A 146 -27.44 -15.25 6.64
C GLN A 146 -26.11 -14.48 6.63
N GLY A 147 -26.13 -13.17 6.92
CA GLY A 147 -24.91 -12.38 7.09
C GLY A 147 -24.18 -12.73 8.38
N ALA A 148 -24.91 -12.74 9.50
CA ALA A 148 -24.37 -13.04 10.83
C ALA A 148 -23.70 -14.43 10.88
N ILE A 149 -24.38 -15.46 10.37
CA ILE A 149 -23.86 -16.84 10.34
C ILE A 149 -22.61 -16.94 9.46
N GLN A 150 -22.54 -16.24 8.33
CA GLN A 150 -21.34 -16.22 7.50
C GLN A 150 -20.15 -15.62 8.26
N PHE A 151 -20.32 -14.45 8.89
CA PHE A 151 -19.23 -13.81 9.61
C PHE A 151 -18.78 -14.63 10.82
N ALA A 152 -19.71 -15.16 11.64
CA ALA A 152 -19.36 -16.03 12.77
C ALA A 152 -18.51 -17.23 12.32
N VAL A 153 -18.97 -18.00 11.34
CA VAL A 153 -18.22 -19.16 10.81
C VAL A 153 -16.87 -18.75 10.20
N TYR A 154 -16.76 -17.56 9.61
CA TYR A 154 -15.50 -17.05 9.06
C TYR A 154 -14.49 -16.62 10.14
N GLU A 155 -14.95 -16.02 11.24
CA GLU A 155 -14.09 -15.66 12.38
C GLU A 155 -13.57 -16.92 13.10
N GLU A 156 -14.44 -17.88 13.43
CA GLU A 156 -14.06 -19.16 14.06
C GLU A 156 -13.00 -19.91 13.24
N LEU A 157 -13.14 -19.96 11.92
CA LEU A 157 -12.16 -20.59 11.03
C LEU A 157 -10.78 -19.92 11.09
N LYS A 158 -10.71 -18.60 11.30
CA LYS A 158 -9.42 -17.89 11.46
C LYS A 158 -8.79 -18.17 12.82
N LEU A 159 -9.58 -18.19 13.89
CA LEU A 159 -9.10 -18.50 15.24
C LEU A 159 -8.52 -19.92 15.29
N TYR A 160 -9.29 -20.91 14.83
CA TYR A 160 -8.84 -22.30 14.72
C TYR A 160 -7.56 -22.46 13.88
N ARG A 161 -7.44 -21.71 12.78
CA ARG A 161 -6.24 -21.73 11.92
C ARG A 161 -5.01 -21.10 12.59
N ALA A 162 -5.19 -20.08 13.43
CA ALA A 162 -4.13 -19.44 14.20
C ALA A 162 -3.66 -20.33 15.37
N GLU A 163 -4.59 -20.90 16.13
CA GLU A 163 -4.32 -21.91 17.18
C GLU A 163 -3.55 -23.11 16.62
N SER A 164 -4.04 -23.68 15.51
CA SER A 164 -3.37 -24.77 14.78
C SER A 164 -2.02 -24.38 14.16
N SER A 165 -1.63 -23.09 14.21
CA SER A 165 -0.32 -22.62 13.76
C SER A 165 0.66 -22.36 14.92
N GLY A 166 0.27 -22.63 16.17
CA GLY A 166 1.12 -22.49 17.36
C GLY A 166 1.54 -21.06 17.73
N ASN A 167 1.01 -20.05 17.04
CA ASN A 167 1.51 -18.67 17.11
C ASN A 167 0.50 -17.77 17.85
N VAL A 168 0.55 -17.82 19.18
CA VAL A 168 -0.50 -17.27 20.07
C VAL A 168 -0.17 -15.86 20.62
N ASN A 169 0.93 -15.24 20.18
CA ASN A 169 1.37 -13.92 20.62
C ASN A 169 0.90 -12.78 19.69
N GLU A 170 -0.31 -12.28 19.96
CA GLU A 170 -0.97 -11.01 19.55
C GLU A 170 -1.01 -10.57 18.06
N ASN A 171 -0.04 -10.93 17.21
CA ASN A 171 -0.11 -10.67 15.77
C ASN A 171 -0.81 -11.85 15.06
N LEU A 172 -2.08 -11.63 14.69
CA LEU A 172 -2.83 -12.57 13.83
C LEU A 172 -1.99 -12.96 12.59
N PRO A 173 -1.74 -14.25 12.35
CA PRO A 173 -0.90 -14.67 11.24
C PRO A 173 -1.51 -14.24 9.90
N TRP A 174 -0.67 -13.66 9.03
CA TRP A 174 -1.04 -13.32 7.66
C TRP A 174 -1.43 -14.60 6.90
N LEU A 175 -2.72 -14.80 6.65
CA LEU A 175 -3.20 -15.96 5.90
C LEU A 175 -3.01 -15.73 4.40
N SER A 176 -2.85 -16.81 3.65
CA SER A 176 -2.77 -16.75 2.20
C SER A 176 -4.06 -16.21 1.58
N ASN A 177 -3.95 -15.47 0.47
CA ASN A 177 -5.08 -15.11 -0.40
C ASN A 177 -5.95 -16.34 -0.76
N TRP A 178 -5.34 -17.54 -0.85
CA TRP A 178 -6.04 -18.79 -1.08
C TRP A 178 -6.81 -19.28 0.15
N GLU A 179 -6.21 -19.24 1.34
CA GLU A 179 -6.87 -19.59 2.60
C GLU A 179 -8.08 -18.67 2.85
N TYR A 180 -7.90 -17.35 2.76
CA TYR A 180 -9.02 -16.39 2.86
C TYR A 180 -10.15 -16.68 1.85
N THR A 181 -9.80 -17.05 0.60
CA THR A 181 -10.79 -17.39 -0.43
C THR A 181 -11.56 -18.67 -0.09
N LEU A 182 -10.87 -19.72 0.36
CA LEU A 182 -11.49 -20.98 0.78
C LEU A 182 -12.37 -20.80 2.02
N MET A 183 -11.90 -20.06 3.03
CA MET A 183 -12.64 -19.80 4.28
C MET A 183 -13.88 -18.93 4.03
N SER A 184 -13.78 -17.95 3.12
CA SER A 184 -14.92 -17.13 2.68
C SER A 184 -15.94 -17.96 1.87
N GLY A 185 -15.47 -18.82 0.96
CA GLY A 185 -16.32 -19.74 0.21
C GLY A 185 -17.03 -20.78 1.10
N PHE A 186 -16.30 -21.38 2.04
CA PHE A 186 -16.82 -22.39 2.97
C PHE A 186 -17.79 -21.80 3.99
N SER A 187 -17.46 -20.69 4.65
CA SER A 187 -18.40 -19.98 5.54
C SER A 187 -19.67 -19.55 4.79
N LYS A 188 -19.57 -19.17 3.50
CA LYS A 188 -20.74 -18.90 2.67
C LYS A 188 -21.56 -20.15 2.36
N LEU A 189 -20.93 -21.30 2.14
CA LEU A 189 -21.62 -22.58 1.94
C LEU A 189 -22.31 -23.07 3.22
N VAL A 190 -21.69 -22.95 4.39
CA VAL A 190 -22.31 -23.29 5.69
C VAL A 190 -23.51 -22.39 5.97
N ALA A 191 -23.32 -21.06 5.89
CA ALA A 191 -24.40 -20.10 6.07
C ALA A 191 -25.51 -20.26 5.01
N LEU A 192 -25.19 -20.67 3.79
CA LEU A 192 -26.17 -21.03 2.78
C LEU A 192 -26.92 -22.31 3.15
N GLY A 193 -26.23 -23.38 3.52
CA GLY A 193 -26.85 -24.66 3.90
C GLY A 193 -27.86 -24.51 5.03
N MET A 194 -27.45 -23.87 6.13
CA MET A 194 -28.32 -23.63 7.29
C MET A 194 -29.56 -22.79 6.96
N THR A 195 -29.45 -21.84 6.02
CA THR A 195 -30.52 -20.86 5.76
C THR A 195 -31.33 -21.11 4.48
N TYR A 196 -30.89 -21.97 3.56
CA TYR A 196 -31.58 -22.15 2.29
C TYR A 196 -33.07 -22.59 2.39
N PRO A 197 -33.50 -23.43 3.36
CA PRO A 197 -34.90 -23.80 3.52
C PRO A 197 -35.88 -22.63 3.59
N TYR A 198 -35.54 -21.52 4.27
CA TYR A 198 -36.43 -20.36 4.34
C TYR A 198 -36.62 -19.72 2.96
N GLN A 199 -35.61 -19.78 2.08
CA GLN A 199 -35.66 -19.17 0.74
C GLN A 199 -36.66 -19.88 -0.16
N VAL A 200 -36.75 -21.21 -0.11
CA VAL A 200 -37.73 -21.99 -0.88
C VAL A 200 -39.15 -21.67 -0.40
N VAL A 201 -39.38 -21.71 0.92
CA VAL A 201 -40.69 -21.39 1.52
C VAL A 201 -41.11 -19.94 1.20
N ARG A 202 -40.18 -18.98 1.23
CA ARG A 202 -40.45 -17.59 0.84
C ARG A 202 -40.88 -17.47 -0.62
N SER A 203 -40.17 -18.11 -1.55
CA SER A 203 -40.51 -18.06 -2.98
C SER A 203 -41.86 -18.71 -3.28
N ARG A 204 -42.19 -19.85 -2.65
CA ARG A 204 -43.50 -20.50 -2.79
C ARG A 204 -44.66 -19.62 -2.28
N ILE A 205 -44.52 -19.03 -1.10
CA ILE A 205 -45.54 -18.11 -0.50
C ILE A 205 -45.67 -16.79 -1.26
N GLN A 206 -44.61 -16.29 -1.89
CA GLN A 206 -44.70 -15.09 -2.74
C GLN A 206 -45.37 -15.37 -4.10
N ASN A 207 -45.26 -16.60 -4.62
CA ASN A 207 -45.87 -17.00 -5.89
C ASN A 207 -47.36 -17.34 -5.76
N GLU A 208 -47.73 -18.25 -4.86
CA GLU A 208 -49.04 -18.89 -4.85
C GLU A 208 -50.00 -18.33 -3.80
N LYS A 209 -51.25 -18.06 -4.21
CA LYS A 209 -52.31 -17.65 -3.27
C LYS A 209 -52.78 -18.79 -2.34
N ALA A 210 -52.50 -20.05 -2.69
CA ALA A 210 -52.97 -21.25 -1.98
C ALA A 210 -52.36 -21.42 -0.57
N TYR A 211 -51.15 -20.93 -0.35
CA TYR A 211 -50.50 -20.96 0.97
C TYR A 211 -50.90 -19.72 1.78
N THR A 212 -51.90 -19.88 2.65
CA THR A 212 -52.32 -18.79 3.55
C THR A 212 -51.39 -18.65 4.75
N THR A 213 -50.72 -19.74 5.17
CA THR A 213 -49.79 -19.74 6.32
C THR A 213 -48.46 -20.42 6.00
N ILE A 214 -47.41 -20.00 6.72
CA ILE A 214 -46.06 -20.59 6.61
C ILE A 214 -46.10 -22.08 7.00
N ARG A 215 -46.83 -22.43 8.07
CA ARG A 215 -46.98 -23.83 8.54
C ARG A 215 -47.59 -24.74 7.45
N GLN A 216 -48.62 -24.27 6.75
CA GLN A 216 -49.23 -25.01 5.64
C GLN A 216 -48.24 -25.22 4.48
N CYS A 217 -47.48 -24.18 4.10
CA CYS A 217 -46.46 -24.28 3.05
C CYS A 217 -45.35 -25.29 3.40
N VAL A 218 -44.86 -25.28 4.65
CA VAL A 218 -43.85 -26.22 5.14
C VAL A 218 -44.38 -27.66 5.14
N ILE A 219 -45.56 -27.91 5.70
CA ILE A 219 -46.15 -29.26 5.76
C ILE A 219 -46.43 -29.81 4.36
N SER A 220 -46.96 -28.98 3.46
CA SER A 220 -47.22 -29.35 2.06
C SER A 220 -45.92 -29.67 1.31
N THR A 221 -44.90 -28.80 1.42
CA THR A 221 -43.59 -28.98 0.79
C THR A 221 -42.88 -30.25 1.27
N PHE A 222 -42.97 -30.56 2.57
CA PHE A 222 -42.43 -31.81 3.13
C PHE A 222 -43.19 -33.04 2.64
N ARG A 223 -44.53 -32.98 2.55
CA ARG A 223 -45.37 -34.10 2.06
C ARG A 223 -45.24 -34.36 0.55
N SER A 224 -44.87 -33.37 -0.27
CA SER A 224 -44.78 -33.54 -1.72
C SER A 224 -43.44 -34.10 -2.20
N ASP A 225 -42.32 -33.58 -1.66
CA ASP A 225 -40.96 -33.80 -2.19
C ASP A 225 -39.93 -34.15 -1.09
N GLY A 226 -40.36 -34.30 0.17
CA GLY A 226 -39.50 -34.62 1.32
C GLY A 226 -38.55 -33.49 1.73
N LEU A 227 -37.50 -33.82 2.49
CA LEU A 227 -36.48 -32.84 2.93
C LEU A 227 -35.74 -32.17 1.76
N LEU A 228 -35.54 -32.89 0.65
CA LEU A 228 -34.86 -32.35 -0.53
C LEU A 228 -35.65 -31.24 -1.24
N ALA A 229 -36.96 -31.15 -1.00
CA ALA A 229 -37.79 -30.04 -1.47
C ALA A 229 -37.25 -28.67 -1.03
N PHE A 230 -36.80 -28.58 0.22
CA PHE A 230 -36.29 -27.36 0.83
C PHE A 230 -34.91 -26.93 0.30
N TYR A 231 -34.27 -27.75 -0.54
CA TYR A 231 -32.98 -27.48 -1.18
C TYR A 231 -33.06 -27.36 -2.72
N GLN A 232 -34.27 -27.33 -3.29
CA GLN A 232 -34.47 -27.16 -4.73
C GLN A 232 -33.88 -25.84 -5.23
N GLY A 233 -33.00 -25.92 -6.24
CA GLY A 233 -32.29 -24.74 -6.79
C GLY A 233 -31.04 -24.30 -6.00
N ALA A 234 -30.65 -24.99 -4.93
CA ALA A 234 -29.50 -24.60 -4.09
C ALA A 234 -28.19 -24.49 -4.87
N GLY A 235 -27.87 -25.47 -5.73
CA GLY A 235 -26.65 -25.45 -6.57
C GLY A 235 -26.60 -24.26 -7.54
N ILE A 236 -27.72 -23.92 -8.18
CA ILE A 236 -27.83 -22.73 -9.06
C ILE A 236 -27.66 -21.44 -8.25
N ASN A 237 -28.16 -21.40 -7.02
CA ASN A 237 -27.96 -20.27 -6.12
C ASN A 237 -26.52 -20.17 -5.60
N ALA A 238 -25.83 -21.29 -5.35
CA ALA A 238 -24.41 -21.32 -5.00
C ALA A 238 -23.56 -20.80 -6.17
N LEU A 239 -23.75 -21.31 -7.38
CA LEU A 239 -23.09 -20.83 -8.60
C LEU A 239 -23.32 -19.33 -8.87
N ARG A 240 -24.51 -18.81 -8.49
CA ARG A 240 -24.86 -17.37 -8.58
C ARG A 240 -24.22 -16.51 -7.49
N ILE A 241 -23.93 -17.06 -6.29
CA ILE A 241 -23.50 -16.30 -5.11
C ILE A 241 -22.00 -16.44 -4.80
N LEU A 242 -21.40 -17.61 -4.99
CA LEU A 242 -20.00 -17.87 -4.63
C LEU A 242 -19.03 -16.96 -5.39
N PRO A 243 -19.10 -16.79 -6.72
CA PRO A 243 -18.21 -15.87 -7.43
C PRO A 243 -18.31 -14.44 -6.89
N GLY A 244 -19.54 -13.97 -6.61
CA GLY A 244 -19.77 -12.66 -6.01
C GLY A 244 -19.30 -12.53 -4.56
N THR A 245 -19.26 -13.62 -3.80
CA THR A 245 -18.79 -13.60 -2.40
C THR A 245 -17.27 -13.56 -2.34
N CYS A 246 -16.59 -14.37 -3.15
CA CYS A 246 -15.13 -14.31 -3.27
C CYS A 246 -14.67 -12.95 -3.85
N VAL A 247 -15.38 -12.41 -4.86
CA VAL A 247 -15.06 -11.10 -5.46
C VAL A 247 -15.44 -9.91 -4.58
N THR A 248 -16.38 -10.03 -3.62
CA THR A 248 -16.66 -8.94 -2.66
C THR A 248 -15.42 -8.58 -1.81
N PHE A 249 -14.55 -9.55 -1.54
CA PHE A 249 -13.26 -9.34 -0.86
C PHE A 249 -12.07 -9.19 -1.83
N VAL A 250 -12.31 -9.29 -3.16
CA VAL A 250 -11.32 -9.11 -4.24
C VAL A 250 -11.91 -8.18 -5.32
N VAL A 251 -12.31 -6.98 -4.89
CA VAL A 251 -12.71 -5.82 -5.72
C VAL A 251 -11.85 -5.59 -6.98
N PRO A 252 -10.52 -5.81 -6.95
CA PRO A 252 -9.64 -5.79 -8.12
C PRO A 252 -10.13 -6.42 -9.43
N LEU A 253 -10.34 -7.73 -9.47
CA LEU A 253 -10.39 -8.51 -10.72
C LEU A 253 -11.55 -8.07 -11.64
N PHE A 254 -12.65 -7.61 -11.06
CA PHE A 254 -13.91 -7.37 -11.75
C PHE A 254 -13.83 -6.30 -12.87
N GLN A 255 -13.07 -5.21 -12.68
CA GLN A 255 -13.01 -4.17 -13.72
C GLN A 255 -12.15 -4.58 -14.93
N ILE A 256 -11.16 -5.46 -14.75
CA ILE A 256 -10.37 -5.99 -15.87
C ILE A 256 -11.24 -6.89 -16.76
N VAL A 257 -12.14 -7.68 -16.15
CA VAL A 257 -13.14 -8.46 -16.89
C VAL A 257 -14.02 -7.56 -17.77
N ILE A 258 -14.41 -6.36 -17.30
CA ILE A 258 -15.16 -5.38 -18.10
C ILE A 258 -14.32 -4.89 -19.29
N ILE A 259 -13.04 -4.53 -19.10
CA ILE A 259 -12.14 -4.13 -20.19
C ILE A 259 -11.98 -5.26 -21.22
N GLY A 260 -11.85 -6.50 -20.76
CA GLY A 260 -11.84 -7.70 -21.59
C GLY A 260 -13.09 -7.81 -22.46
N PHE A 261 -14.29 -7.56 -21.90
CA PHE A 261 -15.54 -7.57 -22.67
C PHE A 261 -15.68 -6.41 -23.67
N VAL A 262 -15.09 -5.23 -23.40
CA VAL A 262 -15.01 -4.15 -24.41
C VAL A 262 -14.17 -4.62 -25.60
N CYS A 263 -12.99 -5.18 -25.32
CA CYS A 263 -12.06 -5.61 -26.37
C CYS A 263 -12.56 -6.86 -27.12
N PHE A 264 -13.28 -7.77 -26.45
CA PHE A 264 -14.03 -8.87 -27.06
C PHE A 264 -15.02 -8.36 -28.12
N CYS A 265 -15.85 -7.35 -27.79
CA CYS A 265 -16.87 -6.82 -28.70
C CYS A 265 -16.29 -5.97 -29.85
N GLY A 266 -15.17 -5.28 -29.63
CA GLY A 266 -14.48 -4.48 -30.64
C GLY A 266 -13.41 -5.28 -31.39
N PRO A 267 -12.12 -5.11 -31.03
CA PRO A 267 -11.01 -5.75 -31.74
C PRO A 267 -11.05 -7.29 -31.80
N GLY A 268 -11.74 -7.97 -30.88
CA GLY A 268 -11.95 -9.42 -30.93
C GLY A 268 -12.77 -9.86 -32.15
N LEU A 269 -13.85 -9.13 -32.46
CA LEU A 269 -14.65 -9.37 -33.68
C LEU A 269 -13.96 -8.84 -34.95
N PHE A 270 -13.13 -7.80 -34.85
CA PHE A 270 -12.24 -7.39 -35.94
C PHE A 270 -11.28 -8.53 -36.31
N ASN A 271 -10.63 -9.16 -35.33
CA ASN A 271 -9.74 -10.30 -35.56
C ASN A 271 -10.46 -11.50 -36.18
N ALA A 272 -11.70 -11.78 -35.77
CA ALA A 272 -12.54 -12.78 -36.43
C ALA A 272 -12.83 -12.41 -37.88
N LEU A 273 -13.08 -11.13 -38.18
CA LEU A 273 -13.41 -10.67 -39.53
C LEU A 273 -12.18 -10.67 -40.47
N THR A 274 -11.01 -10.23 -39.99
CA THR A 274 -9.77 -10.26 -40.78
C THR A 274 -9.25 -11.69 -40.99
N GLY A 275 -9.46 -12.57 -40.01
CA GLY A 275 -9.13 -14.00 -40.09
C GLY A 275 -9.90 -14.81 -41.14
N LEU A 276 -10.96 -14.25 -41.74
CA LEU A 276 -11.69 -14.86 -42.85
C LEU A 276 -11.05 -14.59 -44.23
N GLY A 277 -9.99 -13.78 -44.29
CA GLY A 277 -9.39 -13.31 -45.55
C GLY A 277 -10.20 -12.17 -46.17
N GLY A 278 -9.53 -11.12 -46.68
CA GLY A 278 -10.20 -9.98 -47.34
C GLY A 278 -11.26 -9.25 -46.50
N GLY A 279 -11.30 -9.43 -45.17
CA GLY A 279 -12.39 -8.94 -44.33
C GLY A 279 -13.75 -9.63 -44.58
N GLY A 280 -13.73 -10.84 -45.15
CA GLY A 280 -14.92 -11.57 -45.60
C GLY A 280 -15.40 -11.21 -47.02
N GLN A 281 -14.55 -10.56 -47.83
CA GLN A 281 -14.86 -10.15 -49.21
C GLN A 281 -14.16 -11.05 -50.24
N ALA A 282 -14.79 -11.23 -51.40
CA ALA A 282 -14.24 -12.01 -52.51
C ALA A 282 -13.03 -11.33 -53.20
N ASP A 283 -12.95 -10.00 -53.18
CA ASP A 283 -11.75 -9.24 -53.57
C ASP A 283 -11.07 -8.63 -52.31
N PRO A 284 -9.86 -9.07 -51.93
CA PRO A 284 -9.15 -8.51 -50.79
C PRO A 284 -8.55 -7.11 -51.06
N SER A 285 -8.53 -6.61 -52.30
CA SER A 285 -7.88 -5.34 -52.69
C SER A 285 -8.39 -4.14 -51.89
N ILE A 286 -9.72 -4.02 -51.70
CA ILE A 286 -10.33 -2.91 -50.95
C ILE A 286 -10.02 -3.06 -49.45
N ALA A 287 -10.19 -4.26 -48.89
CA ALA A 287 -9.90 -4.54 -47.49
C ALA A 287 -8.43 -4.30 -47.12
N ASN A 288 -7.50 -4.66 -48.01
CA ASN A 288 -6.07 -4.41 -47.82
C ASN A 288 -5.75 -2.91 -47.81
N LYS A 289 -6.39 -2.11 -48.69
CA LYS A 289 -6.25 -0.64 -48.68
C LYS A 289 -6.86 -0.01 -47.42
N ALA A 290 -7.99 -0.53 -46.95
CA ALA A 290 -8.63 -0.05 -45.72
C ALA A 290 -7.83 -0.40 -44.45
N ASN A 291 -7.27 -1.62 -44.38
CA ASN A 291 -6.32 -2.01 -43.33
C ASN A 291 -5.02 -1.17 -43.40
N ALA A 292 -4.49 -0.88 -44.58
CA ALA A 292 -3.31 -0.01 -44.72
C ALA A 292 -3.60 1.43 -44.23
N ALA A 293 -4.75 1.99 -44.59
CA ALA A 293 -5.20 3.29 -44.08
C ALA A 293 -5.40 3.31 -42.55
N LEU A 294 -5.97 2.22 -42.01
CA LEU A 294 -6.11 1.99 -40.56
C LEU A 294 -4.76 1.99 -39.87
N TYR A 295 -3.81 1.15 -40.29
CA TYR A 295 -2.51 1.06 -39.62
C TYR A 295 -1.67 2.34 -39.77
N ALA A 296 -1.78 3.05 -40.89
CA ALA A 296 -1.13 4.36 -41.08
C ALA A 296 -1.67 5.42 -40.11
N THR A 297 -2.99 5.57 -39.98
CA THR A 297 -3.57 6.56 -39.04
C THR A 297 -3.44 6.12 -37.58
N PHE A 298 -3.48 4.81 -37.30
CA PHE A 298 -3.23 4.25 -35.97
C PHE A 298 -1.81 4.59 -35.49
N ALA A 299 -0.79 4.38 -36.33
CA ALA A 299 0.59 4.75 -36.01
C ALA A 299 0.74 6.25 -35.68
N THR A 300 0.10 7.13 -36.48
CA THR A 300 0.14 8.58 -36.23
C THR A 300 -0.59 8.98 -34.95
N VAL A 301 -1.80 8.48 -34.71
CA VAL A 301 -2.66 8.91 -33.58
C VAL A 301 -2.26 8.26 -32.26
N ALA A 302 -1.76 7.01 -32.26
CA ALA A 302 -1.27 6.36 -31.05
C ALA A 302 -0.15 7.16 -30.35
N TRP A 303 0.69 7.87 -31.13
CA TRP A 303 1.79 8.69 -30.61
C TRP A 303 1.28 9.86 -29.74
N PHE A 304 0.12 10.43 -30.08
CA PHE A 304 -0.56 11.47 -29.31
C PHE A 304 -1.65 10.92 -28.36
N GLY A 305 -1.92 9.61 -28.40
CA GLY A 305 -3.00 8.96 -27.68
C GLY A 305 -2.94 9.21 -26.17
N GLY A 306 -1.75 9.25 -25.58
CA GLY A 306 -1.56 9.52 -24.15
C GLY A 306 -2.05 10.91 -23.75
N SER A 307 -1.70 11.94 -24.54
CA SER A 307 -2.13 13.32 -24.32
C SER A 307 -3.65 13.46 -24.44
N VAL A 308 -4.27 12.82 -25.44
CA VAL A 308 -5.73 12.85 -25.62
C VAL A 308 -6.44 12.09 -24.50
N VAL A 309 -5.98 10.90 -24.12
CA VAL A 309 -6.54 10.09 -23.03
C VAL A 309 -6.44 10.81 -21.67
N ASN A 310 -5.35 11.56 -21.43
CA ASN A 310 -5.22 12.38 -20.23
C ASN A 310 -6.16 13.59 -20.22
N LEU A 311 -6.45 14.17 -21.38
CA LEU A 311 -7.36 15.32 -21.52
C LEU A 311 -8.84 14.95 -21.39
N ILE A 312 -9.29 13.89 -22.08
CA ILE A 312 -10.72 13.49 -22.11
C ILE A 312 -11.07 12.36 -21.14
N GLY A 313 -10.07 11.74 -20.53
CA GLY A 313 -10.19 10.57 -19.67
C GLY A 313 -10.29 9.24 -20.44
N PRO A 314 -9.87 8.12 -19.82
CA PRO A 314 -9.82 6.81 -20.49
C PRO A 314 -11.21 6.24 -20.81
N ILE A 315 -12.26 6.63 -20.09
CA ILE A 315 -13.62 6.11 -20.34
C ILE A 315 -14.20 6.67 -21.65
N PRO A 316 -14.27 8.01 -21.89
CA PRO A 316 -14.65 8.54 -23.19
C PRO A 316 -13.74 8.07 -24.33
N ALA A 317 -12.42 7.98 -24.10
CA ALA A 317 -11.48 7.48 -25.10
C ALA A 317 -11.78 6.02 -25.53
N MET A 318 -12.10 5.12 -24.60
CA MET A 318 -12.53 3.75 -24.93
C MET A 318 -13.88 3.71 -25.68
N MET A 319 -14.80 4.63 -25.41
CA MET A 319 -16.08 4.70 -26.13
C MET A 319 -15.87 5.15 -27.58
N ILE A 320 -15.15 6.26 -27.80
CA ILE A 320 -14.77 6.77 -29.12
C ILE A 320 -14.02 5.67 -29.89
N GLY A 321 -13.06 5.03 -29.23
CA GLY A 321 -12.28 3.95 -29.78
C GLY A 321 -13.12 2.74 -30.23
N SER A 322 -14.07 2.32 -29.41
CA SER A 322 -14.99 1.21 -29.72
C SER A 322 -15.96 1.55 -30.85
N ALA A 323 -16.37 2.82 -30.96
CA ALA A 323 -17.24 3.29 -32.04
C ALA A 323 -16.57 3.17 -33.43
N GLY A 324 -15.25 3.38 -33.51
CA GLY A 324 -14.48 3.15 -34.73
C GLY A 324 -14.55 1.70 -35.23
N TYR A 325 -14.49 0.71 -34.33
CA TYR A 325 -14.63 -0.70 -34.70
C TYR A 325 -16.04 -1.02 -35.22
N CYS A 326 -17.07 -0.40 -34.64
CA CYS A 326 -18.45 -0.52 -35.11
C CYS A 326 -18.63 0.05 -36.53
N LEU A 327 -18.07 1.23 -36.78
CA LEU A 327 -18.09 1.89 -38.10
C LEU A 327 -17.36 1.07 -39.16
N TYR A 328 -16.19 0.51 -38.85
CA TYR A 328 -15.42 -0.31 -39.78
C TYR A 328 -16.15 -1.57 -40.23
N ILE A 329 -16.69 -2.34 -39.29
CA ILE A 329 -17.48 -3.55 -39.59
C ILE A 329 -18.75 -3.16 -40.37
N GLY A 330 -19.40 -2.05 -40.01
CA GLY A 330 -20.53 -1.49 -40.76
C GLY A 330 -20.19 -1.08 -42.20
N SER A 331 -18.95 -0.68 -42.48
CA SER A 331 -18.52 -0.33 -43.84
C SER A 331 -18.36 -1.54 -44.78
N PHE A 332 -18.10 -2.73 -44.26
CA PHE A 332 -18.15 -3.97 -45.06
C PHE A 332 -19.60 -4.42 -45.34
N LEU A 333 -20.52 -4.22 -44.40
CA LEU A 333 -21.96 -4.37 -44.70
C LEU A 333 -22.40 -3.41 -45.80
N ALA A 334 -21.90 -2.16 -45.78
CA ALA A 334 -22.17 -1.19 -46.84
C ALA A 334 -21.57 -1.60 -48.19
N LEU A 335 -20.38 -2.22 -48.23
CA LEU A 335 -19.79 -2.79 -49.46
C LEU A 335 -20.65 -3.91 -50.05
N ASN A 336 -21.08 -4.88 -49.23
CA ASN A 336 -21.94 -5.99 -49.67
C ASN A 336 -23.28 -5.52 -50.28
N ILE A 337 -23.81 -4.38 -49.82
CA ILE A 337 -25.09 -3.81 -50.30
C ILE A 337 -24.84 -2.85 -51.48
N HIS A 338 -23.69 -2.16 -51.50
CA HIS A 338 -23.32 -1.16 -52.50
C HIS A 338 -21.85 -1.36 -52.94
N PRO A 339 -21.58 -2.14 -54.01
CA PRO A 339 -20.22 -2.46 -54.46
C PRO A 339 -19.33 -1.24 -54.78
N GLY A 340 -19.92 -0.07 -55.06
CA GLY A 340 -19.20 1.19 -55.24
C GLY A 340 -18.64 1.83 -53.96
N ALA A 341 -18.94 1.31 -52.77
CA ALA A 341 -18.61 1.92 -51.48
C ALA A 341 -17.12 1.78 -51.05
N GLY A 342 -16.21 1.42 -51.95
CA GLY A 342 -14.78 1.20 -51.65
C GLY A 342 -14.10 2.37 -50.94
N ALA A 343 -14.39 3.61 -51.36
CA ALA A 343 -13.87 4.81 -50.70
C ALA A 343 -14.37 4.97 -49.25
N PHE A 344 -15.61 4.57 -48.96
CA PHE A 344 -16.19 4.62 -47.62
C PHE A 344 -15.55 3.57 -46.68
N ASN A 345 -15.26 2.37 -47.17
CA ASN A 345 -14.54 1.35 -46.41
C ASN A 345 -13.08 1.78 -46.08
N ILE A 346 -12.38 2.39 -47.04
CA ILE A 346 -11.03 2.94 -46.81
C ILE A 346 -11.07 4.11 -45.81
N ALA A 347 -12.04 5.02 -45.92
CA ALA A 347 -12.23 6.11 -44.96
C ALA A 347 -12.63 5.60 -43.55
N ALA A 348 -13.47 4.58 -43.46
CA ALA A 348 -13.81 3.92 -42.20
C ALA A 348 -12.60 3.22 -41.58
N GLY A 349 -11.69 2.66 -42.40
CA GLY A 349 -10.38 2.16 -41.96
C GLY A 349 -9.52 3.27 -41.35
N ALA A 350 -9.36 4.39 -42.05
CA ALA A 350 -8.62 5.55 -41.54
C ALA A 350 -9.21 6.10 -40.22
N ILE A 351 -10.53 6.20 -40.10
CA ILE A 351 -11.22 6.61 -38.85
C ILE A 351 -11.01 5.56 -37.75
N LEU A 352 -11.09 4.26 -38.07
CA LEU A 352 -10.79 3.20 -37.12
C LEU A 352 -9.34 3.29 -36.62
N GLY A 353 -8.35 3.62 -37.45
CA GLY A 353 -6.98 3.76 -36.96
C GLY A 353 -6.84 4.84 -35.88
N CYS A 354 -7.44 6.01 -36.10
CA CYS A 354 -7.53 7.08 -35.09
C CYS A 354 -8.21 6.59 -33.79
N CYS A 355 -9.34 5.90 -33.92
CA CYS A 355 -10.11 5.35 -32.81
C CYS A 355 -9.36 4.22 -32.08
N ALA A 356 -8.64 3.35 -32.79
CA ALA A 356 -7.83 2.28 -32.23
C ALA A 356 -6.68 2.85 -31.38
N GLY A 357 -6.08 3.97 -31.81
CA GLY A 357 -5.13 4.74 -31.01
C GLY A 357 -5.68 5.04 -29.61
N LEU A 358 -6.85 5.66 -29.56
CA LEU A 358 -7.53 5.99 -28.30
C LEU A 358 -7.99 4.75 -27.52
N LEU A 359 -8.46 3.70 -28.19
CA LEU A 359 -8.89 2.46 -27.53
C LEU A 359 -7.74 1.77 -26.82
N TRP A 360 -6.62 1.53 -27.51
CA TRP A 360 -5.49 0.76 -26.98
C TRP A 360 -4.67 1.57 -25.98
N THR A 361 -4.50 2.89 -26.16
CA THR A 361 -3.89 3.71 -25.10
C THR A 361 -4.78 3.77 -23.85
N ALA A 362 -6.09 3.90 -23.99
CA ALA A 362 -6.99 3.91 -22.85
C ALA A 362 -7.07 2.53 -22.16
N GLN A 363 -7.21 1.43 -22.92
CA GLN A 363 -7.18 0.07 -22.39
C GLN A 363 -5.86 -0.25 -21.70
N GLY A 364 -4.72 0.13 -22.27
CA GLY A 364 -3.39 -0.09 -21.68
C GLY A 364 -3.20 0.74 -20.41
N SER A 365 -3.54 2.03 -20.46
CA SER A 365 -3.48 2.90 -19.28
C SER A 365 -4.35 2.37 -18.14
N LEU A 366 -5.56 1.89 -18.43
CA LEU A 366 -6.40 1.26 -17.42
C LEU A 366 -5.80 -0.08 -16.96
N MET A 367 -5.42 -0.99 -17.85
CA MET A 367 -4.88 -2.32 -17.45
C MET A 367 -3.59 -2.25 -16.64
N LEU A 368 -2.77 -1.21 -16.81
CA LEU A 368 -1.55 -1.00 -16.01
C LEU A 368 -1.85 -0.21 -14.73
N SER A 369 -2.61 0.89 -14.80
CA SER A 369 -3.08 1.63 -13.61
C SER A 369 -4.08 0.84 -12.77
N TYR A 370 -4.52 -0.32 -13.26
CA TYR A 370 -5.46 -1.15 -12.56
C TYR A 370 -4.76 -1.87 -11.41
N PRO A 371 -3.78 -2.79 -11.59
CA PRO A 371 -3.11 -3.62 -10.55
C PRO A 371 -1.71 -3.10 -10.06
N THR A 372 -1.25 -3.43 -8.83
CA THR A 372 0.09 -3.06 -8.24
C THR A 372 1.22 -4.05 -8.56
N GLU A 373 1.96 -4.67 -7.59
CA GLU A 373 3.07 -5.64 -7.81
C GLU A 373 2.92 -7.22 -7.50
N ASP A 374 1.84 -7.86 -6.96
CA ASP A 374 1.53 -9.35 -6.89
C ASP A 374 0.37 -10.05 -7.79
N LYS A 375 -0.49 -9.31 -8.56
CA LYS A 375 -1.71 -9.60 -9.47
C LYS A 375 -1.92 -9.21 -11.03
N LYS A 376 -1.18 -8.35 -11.80
CA LYS A 376 -1.45 -7.97 -13.25
C LYS A 376 -1.04 -9.08 -14.20
N GLY A 377 -0.09 -9.97 -13.94
CA GLY A 377 0.11 -11.20 -14.72
C GLY A 377 -1.14 -12.07 -14.65
N LEU A 378 -1.64 -12.25 -13.42
CA LEU A 378 -3.03 -12.55 -13.07
C LEU A 378 -4.03 -11.93 -14.07
N TYR A 379 -4.21 -10.62 -14.00
CA TYR A 379 -5.35 -9.99 -14.66
C TYR A 379 -5.16 -9.74 -16.17
N THR A 380 -3.92 -9.64 -16.64
CA THR A 380 -3.55 -9.58 -18.06
C THR A 380 -3.84 -10.91 -18.74
N SER A 381 -3.57 -12.05 -18.09
CA SER A 381 -4.00 -13.35 -18.62
C SER A 381 -5.53 -13.45 -18.71
N VAL A 382 -6.27 -12.99 -17.70
CA VAL A 382 -7.75 -12.94 -17.72
C VAL A 382 -8.26 -12.03 -18.84
N PHE A 383 -7.65 -10.86 -19.06
CA PHE A 383 -7.96 -9.99 -20.19
C PHE A 383 -7.74 -10.70 -21.53
N TRP A 384 -6.55 -11.27 -21.76
CA TRP A 384 -6.21 -11.90 -23.04
C TRP A 384 -7.04 -13.17 -23.32
N VAL A 385 -7.43 -13.92 -22.30
CA VAL A 385 -8.40 -15.02 -22.43
C VAL A 385 -9.75 -14.50 -22.90
N ILE A 386 -10.30 -13.46 -22.27
CA ILE A 386 -11.59 -12.87 -22.67
C ILE A 386 -11.48 -12.26 -24.09
N PHE A 387 -10.39 -11.55 -24.40
CA PHE A 387 -10.17 -10.96 -25.72
C PHE A 387 -10.14 -12.01 -26.84
N ASN A 388 -9.30 -13.05 -26.71
CA ASN A 388 -9.15 -14.07 -27.74
C ASN A 388 -10.40 -14.95 -27.91
N LEU A 389 -11.20 -15.13 -26.85
CA LEU A 389 -12.53 -15.73 -26.97
C LEU A 389 -13.46 -14.94 -27.90
N GLY A 390 -13.24 -13.63 -28.09
CA GLY A 390 -13.95 -12.81 -29.09
C GLY A 390 -13.63 -13.24 -30.52
N GLY A 391 -12.34 -13.46 -30.81
CA GLY A 391 -11.89 -14.01 -32.09
C GLY A 391 -12.44 -15.42 -32.34
N VAL A 392 -12.29 -16.32 -31.36
CA VAL A 392 -12.75 -17.72 -31.46
C VAL A 392 -14.28 -17.80 -31.66
N ILE A 393 -15.06 -17.05 -30.88
CA ILE A 393 -16.53 -17.06 -31.01
C ILE A 393 -16.98 -16.35 -32.29
N GLY A 394 -16.33 -15.25 -32.70
CA GLY A 394 -16.63 -14.57 -33.95
C GLY A 394 -16.40 -15.49 -35.17
N SER A 395 -15.25 -16.17 -35.22
CA SER A 395 -14.95 -17.13 -36.30
C SER A 395 -15.89 -18.34 -36.27
N ALA A 396 -16.20 -18.89 -35.09
CA ALA A 396 -17.17 -19.99 -34.96
C ALA A 396 -18.59 -19.60 -35.39
N VAL A 397 -19.01 -18.35 -35.13
CA VAL A 397 -20.28 -17.80 -35.64
C VAL A 397 -20.24 -17.63 -37.16
N SER A 398 -19.13 -17.15 -37.72
CA SER A 398 -18.97 -17.01 -39.18
C SER A 398 -19.03 -18.38 -39.87
N VAL A 399 -18.25 -19.37 -39.41
CA VAL A 399 -18.30 -20.75 -39.91
C VAL A 399 -19.70 -21.33 -39.80
N GLY A 400 -20.37 -21.17 -38.66
CA GLY A 400 -21.74 -21.66 -38.45
C GLY A 400 -22.85 -20.91 -39.21
N THR A 401 -22.56 -19.76 -39.83
CA THR A 401 -23.52 -19.00 -40.67
C THR A 401 -23.26 -19.13 -42.17
N ASN A 402 -22.08 -19.59 -42.57
CA ASN A 402 -21.66 -19.72 -43.97
C ASN A 402 -21.25 -21.17 -44.33
N TRP A 403 -21.65 -22.17 -43.52
CA TRP A 403 -21.33 -23.61 -43.71
C TRP A 403 -21.97 -24.22 -44.97
N GLU A 404 -23.08 -23.66 -45.43
CA GLU A 404 -23.90 -24.17 -46.54
C GLU A 404 -23.91 -23.19 -47.74
N SER A 405 -22.92 -22.28 -47.84
CA SER A 405 -22.90 -21.22 -48.84
C SER A 405 -21.65 -21.26 -49.74
N ASP A 406 -21.84 -21.66 -51.00
CA ASP A 406 -20.80 -21.69 -52.05
C ASP A 406 -20.39 -20.28 -52.56
N GLN A 407 -20.76 -19.21 -51.87
CA GLN A 407 -20.36 -17.84 -52.21
C GLN A 407 -19.04 -17.50 -51.52
N GLY A 408 -18.04 -17.03 -52.27
CA GLY A 408 -16.73 -16.62 -51.76
C GLY A 408 -16.72 -15.32 -50.94
N GLY A 409 -17.79 -15.00 -50.22
CA GLY A 409 -17.96 -13.80 -49.43
C GLY A 409 -18.97 -14.01 -48.30
N VAL A 410 -18.77 -13.31 -47.19
CA VAL A 410 -19.51 -13.51 -45.93
C VAL A 410 -20.91 -12.93 -46.00
N SER A 411 -21.91 -13.63 -45.46
CA SER A 411 -23.30 -13.20 -45.50
C SER A 411 -23.57 -11.89 -44.73
N ASN A 412 -24.53 -11.08 -45.23
CA ASN A 412 -24.97 -9.84 -44.58
C ASN A 412 -25.43 -10.06 -43.13
N SER A 413 -26.00 -11.23 -42.82
CA SER A 413 -26.41 -11.64 -41.48
C SER A 413 -25.24 -11.67 -40.49
N THR A 414 -24.05 -12.12 -40.93
CA THR A 414 -22.83 -12.16 -40.12
C THR A 414 -22.35 -10.75 -39.80
N TYR A 415 -22.27 -9.86 -40.80
CA TYR A 415 -21.89 -8.46 -40.59
C TYR A 415 -22.87 -7.71 -39.69
N ILE A 416 -24.19 -7.88 -39.89
CA ILE A 416 -25.22 -7.27 -39.02
C ILE A 416 -25.08 -7.76 -37.57
N ALA A 417 -24.82 -9.06 -37.36
CA ALA A 417 -24.58 -9.61 -36.03
C ALA A 417 -23.35 -8.99 -35.36
N PHE A 418 -22.24 -8.84 -36.09
CA PHE A 418 -21.03 -8.21 -35.57
C PHE A 418 -21.27 -6.72 -35.23
N VAL A 419 -21.89 -5.93 -36.13
CA VAL A 419 -22.24 -4.52 -35.85
C VAL A 419 -23.09 -4.37 -34.58
N VAL A 420 -24.07 -5.25 -34.36
CA VAL A 420 -24.91 -5.22 -33.14
C VAL A 420 -24.09 -5.53 -31.88
N ILE A 421 -23.16 -6.50 -31.93
CA ILE A 421 -22.32 -6.86 -30.78
C ILE A 421 -21.29 -5.75 -30.49
N THR A 422 -20.61 -5.23 -31.51
CA THR A 422 -19.68 -4.11 -31.37
C THR A 422 -20.38 -2.85 -30.88
N GLY A 423 -21.60 -2.58 -31.35
CA GLY A 423 -22.46 -1.48 -30.88
C GLY A 423 -22.80 -1.56 -29.39
N VAL A 424 -23.05 -2.76 -28.85
CA VAL A 424 -23.14 -2.97 -27.39
C VAL A 424 -21.79 -2.72 -26.72
N GLY A 425 -20.68 -3.14 -27.36
CA GLY A 425 -19.32 -2.85 -26.92
C GLY A 425 -19.03 -1.37 -26.68
N VAL A 426 -19.56 -0.46 -27.51
CA VAL A 426 -19.41 1.01 -27.37
C VAL A 426 -19.95 1.53 -26.02
N LEU A 427 -20.97 0.88 -25.46
CA LEU A 427 -21.63 1.31 -24.22
C LEU A 427 -21.05 0.69 -22.95
N LEU A 428 -20.29 -0.41 -23.07
CA LEU A 428 -19.67 -1.09 -21.91
C LEU A 428 -18.68 -0.23 -21.10
N PRO A 429 -17.85 0.67 -21.69
CA PRO A 429 -16.90 1.49 -20.92
C PRO A 429 -17.56 2.39 -19.87
N LEU A 430 -18.84 2.76 -20.04
CA LEU A 430 -19.63 3.52 -19.05
C LEU A 430 -19.75 2.82 -17.68
N THR A 431 -19.41 1.52 -17.60
CA THR A 431 -19.44 0.73 -16.36
C THR A 431 -18.09 0.66 -15.64
N LEU A 432 -17.03 1.26 -16.20
CA LEU A 432 -15.68 1.29 -15.62
C LEU A 432 -15.53 2.35 -14.53
N ARG A 433 -14.64 2.09 -13.57
CA ARG A 433 -14.32 2.96 -12.43
C ARG A 433 -12.97 3.64 -12.63
N ASN A 434 -12.89 4.93 -12.28
CA ASN A 434 -11.65 5.72 -12.38
C ASN A 434 -10.52 5.10 -11.52
N PRO A 435 -9.28 4.95 -12.05
CA PRO A 435 -8.17 4.34 -11.33
C PRO A 435 -7.86 4.94 -9.95
N LYS A 436 -8.04 6.25 -9.74
CA LYS A 436 -7.72 6.94 -8.48
C LYS A 436 -8.64 6.58 -7.29
N LYS A 437 -9.47 5.53 -7.38
CA LYS A 437 -10.51 5.16 -6.40
C LYS A 437 -10.55 3.64 -6.14
N MET A 438 -9.39 3.02 -5.95
CA MET A 438 -9.13 1.60 -6.24
C MET A 438 -7.94 1.02 -5.44
N LEU A 439 -7.91 -0.31 -5.20
CA LEU A 439 -6.91 -1.09 -4.44
C LEU A 439 -6.70 -2.43 -5.18
N ARG A 440 -5.45 -2.93 -5.38
CA ARG A 440 -5.14 -3.77 -6.56
C ARG A 440 -3.69 -4.34 -6.73
N GLU A 441 -3.39 -5.24 -7.71
CA GLU A 441 -2.28 -6.25 -7.56
C GLU A 441 -0.90 -6.44 -8.39
N ASP A 442 -0.47 -6.80 -9.66
CA ASP A 442 1.02 -7.13 -10.12
C ASP A 442 1.69 -6.66 -11.43
N GLY A 443 2.88 -6.06 -11.41
CA GLY A 443 3.87 -6.15 -12.51
C GLY A 443 5.22 -6.78 -12.14
N ALA A 444 5.40 -7.37 -10.94
CA ALA A 444 6.69 -7.68 -10.30
C ALA A 444 7.71 -8.55 -11.05
N LEU A 445 7.54 -8.92 -12.33
CA LEU A 445 8.50 -9.74 -13.07
C LEU A 445 9.13 -9.06 -14.30
N ASP A 446 8.38 -8.28 -15.10
CA ASP A 446 9.04 -7.20 -15.87
C ASP A 446 9.54 -6.14 -14.89
N ALA A 447 8.76 -5.80 -13.86
CA ALA A 447 9.31 -5.04 -12.74
C ALA A 447 10.38 -5.81 -11.96
N ALA A 448 10.48 -7.16 -11.95
CA ALA A 448 11.68 -7.79 -11.38
C ALA A 448 12.92 -7.38 -12.17
N TRP A 449 12.94 -7.52 -13.49
CA TRP A 449 14.16 -7.22 -14.26
C TRP A 449 14.38 -5.71 -14.46
N GLN A 450 13.31 -4.96 -14.70
CA GLN A 450 13.35 -3.53 -14.94
C GLN A 450 13.48 -2.75 -13.63
N THR A 451 12.80 -3.14 -12.54
CA THR A 451 13.08 -2.57 -11.20
C THR A 451 14.36 -3.17 -10.60
N TYR A 452 14.87 -4.34 -10.99
CA TYR A 452 16.26 -4.70 -10.66
C TYR A 452 17.24 -3.76 -11.39
N ALA A 453 17.01 -3.42 -12.67
CA ALA A 453 17.81 -2.41 -13.36
C ALA A 453 17.67 -0.99 -12.76
N TYR A 454 16.46 -0.56 -12.42
CA TYR A 454 16.23 0.73 -11.73
C TYR A 454 16.71 0.71 -10.26
N TRP A 455 16.74 -0.45 -9.60
CA TRP A 455 17.34 -0.65 -8.27
C TRP A 455 18.86 -0.64 -8.36
N MET A 456 19.47 -1.23 -9.39
CA MET A 456 20.90 -1.10 -9.67
C MET A 456 21.28 0.36 -9.98
N MET A 457 20.45 1.10 -10.73
CA MET A 457 20.66 2.53 -10.97
C MET A 457 20.40 3.39 -9.72
N GLY A 458 19.38 3.07 -8.92
CA GLY A 458 19.09 3.70 -7.62
C GLY A 458 20.21 3.48 -6.61
N SER A 459 20.70 2.25 -6.48
CA SER A 459 21.87 1.88 -5.67
C SER A 459 23.20 2.32 -6.30
N MET A 460 23.18 3.25 -7.25
CA MET A 460 24.35 4.00 -7.73
C MET A 460 24.24 5.53 -7.50
N SER A 461 23.04 6.07 -7.22
CA SER A 461 22.81 7.45 -6.76
C SER A 461 21.31 7.66 -6.47
N ASN A 462 20.95 8.33 -5.38
CA ASN A 462 19.59 8.80 -5.10
C ASN A 462 19.29 10.21 -5.67
N ASP A 463 20.26 10.90 -6.29
CA ASP A 463 20.02 12.23 -6.88
C ASP A 463 19.24 12.10 -8.20
N PRO A 464 18.01 12.66 -8.30
CA PRO A 464 17.19 12.58 -9.51
C PRO A 464 17.89 13.06 -10.78
N SER A 465 18.86 13.96 -10.67
CA SER A 465 19.63 14.56 -11.77
C SER A 465 20.64 13.57 -12.36
N LYS A 466 21.39 12.87 -11.50
CA LYS A 466 22.30 11.77 -11.90
C LYS A 466 21.51 10.55 -12.37
N LEU A 467 20.43 10.21 -11.66
CA LEU A 467 19.50 9.16 -12.07
C LEU A 467 18.87 9.43 -13.44
N ALA A 468 18.52 10.68 -13.77
CA ALA A 468 18.01 11.02 -15.10
C ALA A 468 19.06 10.77 -16.20
N PHE A 469 20.34 11.02 -15.93
CA PHE A 469 21.43 10.67 -16.85
C PHE A 469 21.60 9.15 -17.00
N TYR A 470 21.61 8.38 -15.90
CA TYR A 470 21.70 6.91 -15.97
C TYR A 470 20.48 6.29 -16.67
N ALA A 471 19.27 6.72 -16.33
CA ALA A 471 18.03 6.28 -16.98
C ALA A 471 17.99 6.68 -18.45
N GLY A 472 18.46 7.88 -18.80
CA GLY A 472 18.59 8.34 -20.19
C GLY A 472 19.57 7.49 -21.00
N PHE A 473 20.75 7.19 -20.44
CA PHE A 473 21.74 6.32 -21.08
C PHE A 473 21.22 4.88 -21.22
N TYR A 474 20.61 4.33 -20.17
CA TYR A 474 19.95 3.02 -20.18
C TYR A 474 18.85 2.93 -21.24
N LYS A 475 17.98 3.94 -21.35
CA LYS A 475 16.93 3.98 -22.39
C LYS A 475 17.51 4.18 -23.79
N GLY A 476 18.57 4.97 -23.94
CA GLY A 476 19.31 5.10 -25.20
C GLY A 476 19.89 3.77 -25.66
N LEU A 477 20.57 3.04 -24.77
CA LEU A 477 21.15 1.73 -25.06
C LEU A 477 20.07 0.66 -25.29
N GLN A 478 18.97 0.68 -24.54
CA GLN A 478 17.81 -0.19 -24.75
C GLN A 478 17.17 0.05 -26.14
N SER A 479 17.07 1.31 -26.56
CA SER A 479 16.53 1.69 -27.88
C SER A 479 17.50 1.34 -29.01
N ALA A 480 18.81 1.49 -28.81
CA ALA A 480 19.83 1.07 -29.76
C ALA A 480 19.88 -0.46 -29.92
N GLY A 481 19.83 -1.22 -28.82
CA GLY A 481 19.74 -2.67 -28.84
C GLY A 481 18.46 -3.17 -29.51
N ALA A 482 17.32 -2.52 -29.25
CA ALA A 482 16.08 -2.79 -29.97
C ALA A 482 16.20 -2.48 -31.47
N ALA A 483 16.76 -1.33 -31.86
CA ALA A 483 16.96 -0.97 -33.26
C ALA A 483 17.91 -1.92 -33.99
N ILE A 484 18.95 -2.42 -33.33
CA ILE A 484 19.81 -3.49 -33.85
C ILE A 484 18.99 -4.76 -34.06
N ILE A 485 18.25 -5.23 -33.05
CA ILE A 485 17.41 -6.43 -33.19
C ILE A 485 16.41 -6.28 -34.34
N TRP A 486 15.69 -5.16 -34.45
CA TRP A 486 14.77 -4.89 -35.57
C TRP A 486 15.46 -4.79 -36.95
N ALA A 487 16.78 -4.57 -37.01
CA ALA A 487 17.55 -4.53 -38.26
C ALA A 487 18.10 -5.90 -38.70
N ILE A 488 18.33 -6.83 -37.75
CA ILE A 488 18.66 -8.24 -38.03
C ILE A 488 17.45 -9.19 -37.92
N ASP A 489 16.28 -8.72 -37.47
CA ASP A 489 15.04 -9.49 -37.51
C ASP A 489 14.70 -9.85 -38.96
N GLY A 490 14.39 -11.12 -39.20
CA GLY A 490 14.29 -11.71 -40.54
C GLY A 490 15.62 -12.05 -41.24
N GLN A 491 16.79 -11.57 -40.77
CA GLN A 491 18.10 -12.03 -41.24
C GLN A 491 18.61 -13.24 -40.45
N ILE A 492 18.41 -13.24 -39.13
CA ILE A 492 18.65 -14.41 -38.27
C ILE A 492 17.35 -15.22 -38.12
N GLY A 493 17.38 -16.49 -38.53
CA GLY A 493 16.23 -17.39 -38.41
C GLY A 493 15.79 -17.60 -36.95
N SER A 494 14.54 -18.00 -36.74
CA SER A 494 13.86 -17.98 -35.44
C SER A 494 14.60 -18.69 -34.30
N LEU A 495 15.27 -19.80 -34.59
CA LEU A 495 16.11 -20.50 -33.60
C LEU A 495 17.35 -19.67 -33.22
N GLY A 496 17.98 -19.00 -34.20
CA GLY A 496 19.08 -18.07 -33.98
C GLY A 496 18.67 -16.84 -33.18
N ALA A 497 17.49 -16.26 -33.44
CA ALA A 497 16.94 -15.15 -32.65
C ALA A 497 16.63 -15.57 -31.20
N LEU A 498 16.14 -16.80 -30.98
CA LEU A 498 15.95 -17.36 -29.64
C LEU A 498 17.30 -17.62 -28.95
N SER A 499 18.27 -18.19 -29.65
CA SER A 499 19.62 -18.46 -29.16
C SER A 499 20.38 -17.18 -28.83
N SER A 500 20.28 -16.13 -29.65
CA SER A 500 20.89 -14.83 -29.38
C SER A 500 20.22 -14.15 -28.18
N SER A 501 18.89 -14.22 -28.06
CA SER A 501 18.17 -13.70 -26.89
C SER A 501 18.62 -14.39 -25.60
N TRP A 502 18.73 -15.72 -25.60
CA TRP A 502 19.27 -16.48 -24.47
C TRP A 502 20.75 -16.17 -24.19
N ALA A 503 21.58 -16.07 -25.23
CA ALA A 503 23.01 -15.76 -25.10
C ALA A 503 23.25 -14.33 -24.59
N PHE A 504 22.45 -13.34 -25.01
CA PHE A 504 22.54 -11.97 -24.50
C PHE A 504 21.96 -11.82 -23.10
N MET A 505 20.93 -12.59 -22.70
CA MET A 505 20.46 -12.59 -21.31
C MET A 505 21.42 -13.32 -20.36
N ALA A 506 21.93 -14.50 -20.73
CA ALA A 506 22.89 -15.26 -19.93
C ALA A 506 24.28 -14.58 -19.89
N GLY A 507 24.75 -14.09 -21.03
CA GLY A 507 25.97 -13.27 -21.13
C GLY A 507 25.82 -11.93 -20.43
N GLY A 508 24.65 -11.30 -20.51
CA GLY A 508 24.30 -10.10 -19.75
C GLY A 508 24.34 -10.33 -18.23
N LEU A 509 23.87 -11.48 -17.76
CA LEU A 509 24.02 -11.90 -16.36
C LEU A 509 25.49 -12.11 -15.97
N LEU A 510 26.30 -12.74 -16.82
CA LEU A 510 27.74 -12.93 -16.59
C LEU A 510 28.53 -11.62 -16.60
N LEU A 511 28.10 -10.63 -17.38
CA LEU A 511 28.69 -9.28 -17.41
C LEU A 511 28.18 -8.38 -16.27
N ALA A 512 26.94 -8.60 -15.81
CA ALA A 512 26.37 -7.90 -14.66
C ALA A 512 26.93 -8.42 -13.34
N LEU A 513 27.25 -9.71 -13.20
CA LEU A 513 27.75 -10.33 -11.97
C LEU A 513 28.98 -9.59 -11.36
N PRO A 514 30.03 -9.21 -12.11
CA PRO A 514 31.12 -8.38 -11.58
C PRO A 514 30.67 -6.99 -11.10
N MET A 515 29.72 -6.34 -11.78
CA MET A 515 29.16 -5.05 -11.35
C MET A 515 28.31 -5.20 -10.08
N VAL A 516 27.53 -6.28 -9.98
CA VAL A 516 26.73 -6.63 -8.80
C VAL A 516 27.64 -6.95 -7.60
N TRP A 517 28.79 -7.57 -7.82
CA TRP A 517 29.72 -7.98 -6.76
C TRP A 517 30.67 -6.87 -6.30
N TRP A 518 31.11 -5.97 -7.20
CA TRP A 518 32.09 -4.93 -6.89
C TRP A 518 31.52 -3.49 -6.80
N ARG A 519 30.42 -3.17 -7.50
CA ARG A 519 29.89 -1.81 -7.58
C ARG A 519 28.59 -1.60 -6.79
N ILE A 520 27.69 -2.60 -6.75
CA ILE A 520 26.51 -2.52 -5.88
C ILE A 520 26.95 -2.68 -4.43
N LYS A 521 26.70 -1.64 -3.64
CA LYS A 521 26.80 -1.66 -2.18
C LYS A 521 25.40 -1.41 -1.60
N PRO A 522 25.09 -1.89 -0.38
CA PRO A 522 23.77 -1.69 0.24
C PRO A 522 23.53 -0.24 0.72
N HIS A 523 24.35 0.72 0.29
CA HIS A 523 24.27 2.16 0.52
C HIS A 523 25.08 2.86 -0.56
N THR A 524 24.55 3.97 -1.07
CA THR A 524 25.27 4.94 -1.91
C THR A 524 25.96 5.97 -1.02
N THR A 525 27.02 6.60 -1.53
CA THR A 525 27.80 7.63 -0.81
C THR A 525 27.40 9.02 -1.29
N ILE A 526 27.30 10.00 -0.39
CA ILE A 526 26.68 11.31 -0.70
C ILE A 526 27.49 12.17 -1.68
N GLU A 527 28.78 11.84 -1.90
CA GLU A 527 29.58 12.28 -3.06
C GLU A 527 28.88 12.03 -4.42
N ASP A 528 27.94 11.08 -4.48
CA ASP A 528 27.12 10.78 -5.65
C ASP A 528 25.78 11.54 -5.71
N GLU A 529 25.42 12.41 -4.74
CA GLU A 529 24.00 12.78 -4.47
C GLU A 529 23.68 14.24 -4.09
N THR A 530 24.20 15.23 -4.83
CA THR A 530 24.20 16.62 -4.33
C THR A 530 22.83 17.34 -4.38
N MET A 531 21.97 17.13 -5.38
CA MET A 531 20.82 18.04 -5.68
C MET A 531 19.44 17.66 -5.09
N GLY A 532 19.22 16.43 -4.66
CA GLY A 532 17.85 15.89 -4.51
C GLY A 532 16.98 16.39 -3.34
N ILE A 533 17.57 16.92 -2.27
CA ILE A 533 16.93 16.94 -0.94
C ILE A 533 16.02 18.18 -0.69
N LEU A 534 16.19 19.28 -1.42
CA LEU A 534 15.48 20.55 -1.19
C LEU A 534 13.95 20.55 -1.47
N ILE A 535 13.36 19.44 -1.92
CA ILE A 535 11.98 19.40 -2.43
C ILE A 535 11.03 18.57 -1.55
N SER A 536 11.49 17.48 -0.92
CA SER A 536 10.63 16.53 -0.21
C SER A 536 10.05 17.08 1.12
N GLU A 537 10.78 17.99 1.78
CA GLU A 537 10.36 18.56 3.07
C GLU A 537 9.14 19.50 2.94
N PHE A 538 8.91 20.05 1.74
CA PHE A 538 7.86 21.03 1.48
C PHE A 538 6.43 20.44 1.48
N GLU A 539 6.28 19.12 1.27
CA GLU A 539 4.96 18.49 1.13
C GLU A 539 4.40 17.90 2.44
N ASN A 540 5.25 17.48 3.38
CA ASN A 540 4.82 16.73 4.58
C ASN A 540 4.05 17.56 5.64
N ASN A 541 3.98 18.89 5.53
CA ASN A 541 3.41 19.78 6.55
C ASN A 541 1.88 20.06 6.42
N ARG A 542 1.07 19.13 5.88
CA ARG A 542 -0.32 19.42 5.42
C ARG A 542 -1.51 18.75 6.13
N PHE A 543 -1.38 18.13 7.31
CA PHE A 543 -2.51 17.42 7.95
C PHE A 543 -2.68 17.64 9.47
N PHE A 544 -3.20 18.80 9.90
CA PHE A 544 -3.86 19.00 11.21
C PHE A 544 -4.89 20.17 11.18
N ASN A 545 -5.97 20.06 11.97
CA ASN A 545 -7.02 21.06 12.30
C ASN A 545 -7.78 21.81 11.17
N TYR A 546 -8.82 21.17 10.62
CA TYR A 546 -9.75 21.75 9.63
C TYR A 546 -10.61 22.92 10.14
N ASP A 547 -10.95 22.96 11.45
CA ASP A 547 -11.78 24.05 12.02
C ASP A 547 -10.97 25.30 12.44
N GLU A 548 -9.63 25.20 12.57
CA GLU A 548 -8.76 26.38 12.69
C GLU A 548 -8.31 26.91 11.32
N GLU A 549 -8.22 26.06 10.29
CA GLU A 549 -7.87 26.47 8.93
C GLU A 549 -8.72 27.64 8.42
N ILE A 550 -10.04 27.65 8.67
CA ILE A 550 -10.93 28.75 8.20
C ILE A 550 -10.56 30.11 8.83
N LYS A 551 -9.83 30.13 9.96
CA LYS A 551 -9.25 31.35 10.55
C LYS A 551 -7.76 31.57 10.23
N MET A 552 -7.00 30.52 9.91
CA MET A 552 -5.57 30.63 9.57
C MET A 552 -5.27 30.81 8.07
N GLN A 553 -6.18 30.43 7.16
CA GLN A 553 -5.99 30.49 5.70
C GLN A 553 -5.85 31.91 5.11
N GLN A 554 -5.76 32.96 5.95
CA GLN A 554 -5.43 34.33 5.53
C GLN A 554 -3.95 34.73 5.73
N GLN A 555 -3.08 33.86 6.26
CA GLN A 555 -1.64 34.16 6.38
C GLN A 555 -0.72 33.03 5.89
N THR A 556 -0.36 33.08 4.61
CA THR A 556 0.73 32.29 4.03
C THR A 556 2.10 32.92 4.36
N LYS A 557 2.97 32.17 5.03
CA LYS A 557 4.40 32.49 5.20
C LYS A 557 5.25 31.20 5.07
N PRO A 558 6.47 31.24 4.49
CA PRO A 558 7.34 30.06 4.29
C PRO A 558 7.84 29.49 5.63
N ILE A 559 8.40 28.27 5.67
CA ILE A 559 9.02 27.69 6.87
C ILE A 559 10.29 28.49 7.24
N ASP A 560 10.61 28.63 8.53
CA ASP A 560 11.70 29.51 8.99
C ASP A 560 12.98 28.75 9.40
N ILE A 561 12.88 27.49 9.88
CA ILE A 561 14.02 26.64 10.30
C ILE A 561 13.70 25.16 10.03
N VAL A 562 14.68 24.37 9.59
CA VAL A 562 14.74 22.91 9.60
C VAL A 562 15.77 22.41 10.61
N CYS A 563 15.39 21.48 11.49
CA CYS A 563 16.27 20.89 12.50
C CYS A 563 16.34 19.36 12.38
N SER A 564 17.53 18.79 12.16
CA SER A 564 17.75 17.33 12.04
C SER A 564 18.19 16.68 13.37
N THR A 565 17.54 15.61 13.81
CA THR A 565 17.96 14.88 15.02
C THR A 565 19.22 14.02 14.78
N ASN A 566 19.96 13.67 15.82
CA ASN A 566 21.17 12.84 15.73
C ASN A 566 20.88 11.32 15.55
N TRP A 567 19.60 10.95 15.61
CA TRP A 567 19.07 9.59 15.75
C TRP A 567 17.56 9.61 15.43
N GLU A 568 16.88 8.46 15.43
CA GLU A 568 15.42 8.43 15.55
C GLU A 568 14.95 9.13 16.84
N LEU A 569 13.68 9.54 16.87
CA LEU A 569 13.10 10.28 18.00
C LEU A 569 13.28 9.49 19.31
N SER A 570 14.07 10.05 20.23
CA SER A 570 14.54 9.39 21.45
C SER A 570 14.12 10.15 22.72
N PRO A 571 14.13 9.52 23.91
CA PRO A 571 13.77 10.16 25.17
C PRO A 571 14.59 11.41 25.53
N TYR A 572 15.82 11.54 25.02
CA TYR A 572 16.65 12.73 25.22
C TYR A 572 16.32 13.90 24.27
N HIS A 573 15.37 13.75 23.32
CA HIS A 573 14.90 14.86 22.47
C HIS A 573 13.77 15.70 23.12
N VAL A 574 13.48 15.48 24.41
CA VAL A 574 12.41 16.16 25.16
C VAL A 574 12.45 17.70 25.03
N PRO A 575 13.57 18.41 25.27
CA PRO A 575 13.60 19.88 25.14
C PRO A 575 13.17 20.39 23.76
N LEU A 576 13.59 19.71 22.68
CA LEU A 576 13.29 20.10 21.31
C LEU A 576 11.79 19.99 20.97
N ILE A 577 11.13 18.93 21.44
CA ILE A 577 9.70 18.71 21.20
C ILE A 577 8.83 19.57 22.13
N ILE A 578 9.26 19.77 23.38
CA ILE A 578 8.54 20.61 24.36
C ILE A 578 8.61 22.09 23.95
N ALA A 579 9.76 22.60 23.49
CA ALA A 579 9.89 23.95 22.94
C ALA A 579 8.95 24.19 21.74
N LYS A 580 8.71 23.16 20.92
CA LYS A 580 7.78 23.21 19.79
C LYS A 580 6.32 23.19 20.23
N TYR A 581 5.94 22.36 21.21
CA TYR A 581 4.54 22.27 21.65
C TYR A 581 4.11 23.42 22.57
N LYS A 582 4.93 23.82 23.55
CA LYS A 582 4.66 24.98 24.42
C LYS A 582 4.76 26.33 23.69
N GLY A 583 5.05 26.33 22.38
CA GLY A 583 5.07 27.51 21.54
C GLY A 583 6.33 28.37 21.65
N TYR A 584 7.39 27.91 22.31
CA TYR A 584 8.56 28.74 22.59
C TYR A 584 9.34 29.14 21.33
N PHE A 585 9.34 28.30 20.28
CA PHE A 585 9.82 28.73 18.96
C PHE A 585 8.95 29.86 18.37
N LYS A 586 7.61 29.77 18.51
CA LYS A 586 6.66 30.79 18.02
C LYS A 586 6.80 32.12 18.77
N ASP A 587 7.11 32.10 20.07
CA ASP A 587 7.40 33.30 20.86
C ASP A 587 8.64 34.06 20.33
N GLU A 588 9.66 33.33 19.88
CA GLU A 588 10.85 33.88 19.20
C GLU A 588 10.63 34.10 17.69
N ASN A 589 9.38 34.03 17.21
CA ASN A 589 8.94 34.17 15.81
C ASN A 589 9.44 33.10 14.83
N LEU A 590 9.82 31.92 15.30
CA LEU A 590 10.35 30.80 14.51
C LEU A 590 9.33 29.67 14.31
N ARG A 591 9.29 29.09 13.11
CA ARG A 591 8.61 27.81 12.82
C ARG A 591 9.63 26.74 12.42
N VAL A 592 9.96 25.92 13.41
CA VAL A 592 10.92 24.81 13.33
C VAL A 592 10.27 23.55 12.78
N ALA A 593 10.69 23.09 11.60
CA ALA A 593 10.51 21.71 11.15
C ALA A 593 11.50 20.78 11.88
N THR A 594 11.15 19.50 12.03
CA THR A 594 12.00 18.52 12.74
C THR A 594 12.06 17.25 11.91
N ILE A 595 13.26 16.90 11.45
CA ILE A 595 13.54 15.72 10.64
C ILE A 595 14.44 14.75 11.40
N HIS A 596 14.54 13.51 10.91
CA HIS A 596 15.43 12.49 11.42
C HIS A 596 16.19 11.85 10.25
N PRO A 597 17.49 11.52 10.42
CA PRO A 597 18.31 10.92 9.38
C PRO A 597 18.04 9.41 9.26
N GLU A 598 18.23 8.85 8.07
CA GLU A 598 18.23 7.39 7.88
C GLU A 598 19.58 6.77 8.29
N ASP A 599 20.70 7.36 7.86
CA ASP A 599 22.03 7.07 8.42
C ASP A 599 22.46 8.21 9.35
N VAL A 600 22.64 7.88 10.63
CA VAL A 600 23.04 8.85 11.66
C VAL A 600 24.38 9.51 11.37
N SER A 601 25.20 8.96 10.47
CA SER A 601 26.48 9.53 10.03
C SER A 601 26.30 10.89 9.33
N ASP A 602 25.16 11.09 8.66
CA ASP A 602 25.01 12.10 7.60
C ASP A 602 24.67 13.49 8.14
N VAL A 603 24.26 13.62 9.41
CA VAL A 603 23.69 14.86 9.97
C VAL A 603 24.63 16.07 9.84
N THR A 604 25.94 15.88 9.98
CA THR A 604 26.93 16.96 9.78
C THR A 604 27.05 17.42 8.33
N GLU A 605 26.80 16.53 7.37
CA GLU A 605 26.73 16.87 5.96
C GLU A 605 25.37 17.50 5.61
N ILE A 606 24.26 16.98 6.11
CA ILE A 606 22.92 17.57 5.93
C ILE A 606 22.92 19.03 6.43
N VAL A 607 23.44 19.30 7.63
CA VAL A 607 23.50 20.66 8.17
C VAL A 607 24.54 21.52 7.43
N GLY A 608 25.74 20.99 7.17
CA GLY A 608 26.80 21.77 6.52
C GLY A 608 26.62 22.03 5.03
N SER A 609 25.76 21.26 4.34
CA SER A 609 25.38 21.51 2.94
C SER A 609 24.13 22.37 2.78
N GLY A 610 23.56 22.90 3.88
CA GLY A 610 22.33 23.69 3.85
C GLY A 610 21.07 22.89 3.50
N LYS A 611 21.10 21.56 3.68
CA LYS A 611 19.93 20.69 3.56
C LYS A 611 19.09 20.67 4.85
N ALA A 612 19.65 21.12 5.97
CA ALA A 612 18.94 21.58 7.16
C ALA A 612 19.72 22.73 7.81
N ASP A 613 19.06 23.65 8.49
CA ASP A 613 19.71 24.85 9.06
C ASP A 613 20.41 24.56 10.39
N LEU A 614 19.80 23.64 11.16
CA LEU A 614 20.28 23.15 12.44
C LEU A 614 20.21 21.62 12.54
N GLY A 615 20.89 21.06 13.53
CA GLY A 615 20.69 19.68 13.93
C GLY A 615 21.28 19.34 15.28
N LEU A 616 21.22 18.05 15.61
CA LEU A 616 21.87 17.46 16.78
C LEU A 616 23.02 16.56 16.34
N LYS A 617 24.19 16.64 16.97
CA LYS A 617 25.28 15.68 16.73
C LYS A 617 26.29 15.61 17.88
N ALA A 618 26.94 14.45 18.05
CA ALA A 618 28.00 14.28 19.07
C ALA A 618 29.30 15.03 18.71
N MET A 619 30.08 15.40 19.73
CA MET A 619 31.25 16.29 19.58
C MET A 619 32.29 15.80 18.57
N ILE A 620 32.73 14.53 18.63
CA ILE A 620 33.75 14.00 17.72
C ILE A 620 33.32 14.04 16.24
N HIS A 621 32.04 13.82 15.96
CA HIS A 621 31.48 13.94 14.62
C HIS A 621 31.33 15.41 14.18
N THR A 622 31.10 16.32 15.12
CA THR A 622 30.98 17.76 14.81
C THR A 622 32.33 18.33 14.38
N LEU A 623 33.42 17.94 15.05
CA LEU A 623 34.80 18.16 14.59
C LEU A 623 35.03 17.54 13.19
N ALA A 624 34.56 16.30 13.00
CA ALA A 624 34.71 15.59 11.73
C ALA A 624 34.05 16.28 10.54
N GLY A 625 32.86 16.85 10.72
CA GLY A 625 32.15 17.60 9.69
C GLY A 625 33.01 18.72 9.12
N LYS A 626 33.55 19.57 9.99
CA LYS A 626 34.47 20.65 9.58
C LYS A 626 35.76 20.15 8.95
N ALA A 627 36.35 19.07 9.48
CA ALA A 627 37.55 18.48 8.88
C ALA A 627 37.30 17.91 7.47
N ARG A 628 36.04 17.56 7.14
CA ARG A 628 35.56 17.16 5.81
C ARG A 628 35.10 18.34 4.93
N GLY A 629 35.25 19.58 5.40
CA GLY A 629 34.87 20.78 4.67
C GLY A 629 33.44 21.29 4.91
N TYR A 630 32.64 20.61 5.75
CA TYR A 630 31.28 21.05 6.08
C TYR A 630 31.29 22.17 7.14
N PRO A 631 30.76 23.39 6.87
CA PRO A 631 30.81 24.57 7.74
C PRO A 631 29.89 24.51 8.98
N VAL A 632 29.73 23.33 9.59
CA VAL A 632 28.98 23.16 10.85
C VAL A 632 29.75 23.73 12.05
N LYS A 633 29.02 24.39 12.95
CA LYS A 633 29.52 24.86 14.24
C LYS A 633 28.53 24.46 15.34
N SER A 634 29.04 23.96 16.47
CA SER A 634 28.21 23.79 17.67
C SER A 634 27.83 25.16 18.23
N ILE A 635 26.57 25.29 18.63
CA ILE A 635 25.99 26.49 19.26
C ILE A 635 25.51 26.21 20.69
N GLY A 636 25.60 24.97 21.17
CA GLY A 636 25.30 24.57 22.54
C GLY A 636 25.29 23.04 22.74
N THR A 637 25.11 22.60 23.97
CA THR A 637 25.09 21.18 24.39
C THR A 637 23.68 20.78 24.82
N LEU A 638 23.22 19.59 24.43
CA LEU A 638 21.97 18.96 24.87
C LEU A 638 22.25 17.95 26.00
N MET A 639 23.09 16.94 25.72
CA MET A 639 23.55 15.97 26.71
C MET A 639 25.06 16.07 26.87
N ASP A 640 25.52 16.08 28.11
CA ASP A 640 26.91 16.26 28.48
C ASP A 640 27.53 14.94 28.98
N GLU A 641 28.59 14.50 28.32
CA GLU A 641 29.39 13.31 28.61
C GLU A 641 28.63 11.99 28.86
N PRO A 642 27.58 11.63 28.08
CA PRO A 642 26.86 10.37 28.26
C PRO A 642 27.81 9.17 28.14
N PHE A 643 27.76 8.26 29.12
CA PHE A 643 28.74 7.17 29.17
C PHE A 643 28.63 6.28 27.94
N THR A 644 29.75 6.12 27.25
CA THR A 644 29.83 5.42 25.98
C THR A 644 30.92 4.35 26.02
N GLY A 645 30.59 3.15 25.56
CA GLY A 645 31.51 2.03 25.63
C GLY A 645 31.08 0.83 24.80
N LEU A 646 31.91 -0.21 24.82
CA LEU A 646 31.59 -1.50 24.22
C LEU A 646 30.70 -2.29 25.17
N LEU A 647 29.40 -2.27 24.91
CA LEU A 647 28.38 -3.04 25.62
C LEU A 647 28.50 -4.52 25.28
N TYR A 648 28.44 -5.39 26.28
CA TYR A 648 28.45 -6.85 26.12
C TYR A 648 27.55 -7.53 27.15
N LEU A 649 27.30 -8.83 26.95
CA LEU A 649 26.52 -9.67 27.85
C LEU A 649 27.43 -10.70 28.52
N GLU A 650 27.39 -10.76 29.84
CA GLU A 650 28.15 -11.71 30.65
C GLU A 650 27.95 -13.15 30.15
N GLY A 651 29.01 -13.96 30.18
CA GLY A 651 29.01 -15.34 29.70
C GLY A 651 29.25 -15.51 28.19
N ASN A 652 29.27 -14.44 27.39
CA ASN A 652 29.62 -14.54 25.95
C ASN A 652 31.14 -14.61 25.67
N GLY A 653 31.96 -14.59 26.73
CA GLY A 653 33.43 -14.66 26.69
C GLY A 653 34.15 -13.33 26.48
N VAL A 654 33.45 -12.19 26.55
CA VAL A 654 34.05 -10.86 26.76
C VAL A 654 34.18 -10.60 28.27
N THR A 655 35.23 -9.88 28.67
CA THR A 655 35.55 -9.53 30.07
C THR A 655 36.07 -8.09 30.15
N GLU A 656 36.43 -7.63 31.36
CA GLU A 656 36.95 -6.28 31.62
C GLU A 656 38.34 -6.00 31.00
N ASP A 657 39.10 -7.02 30.56
CA ASP A 657 40.27 -6.80 29.68
C ASP A 657 39.80 -6.74 28.22
N PHE A 658 40.13 -5.64 27.54
CA PHE A 658 39.90 -5.45 26.10
C PHE A 658 40.40 -6.62 25.25
N ARG A 659 41.48 -7.32 25.67
CA ARG A 659 42.03 -8.48 24.96
C ARG A 659 41.08 -9.68 24.89
N SER A 660 40.02 -9.71 25.71
CA SER A 660 38.92 -10.69 25.58
C SER A 660 38.13 -10.56 24.27
N LEU A 661 38.26 -9.43 23.56
CA LEU A 661 37.69 -9.17 22.25
C LEU A 661 38.45 -9.87 21.11
N LYS A 662 39.57 -10.56 21.40
CA LYS A 662 40.34 -11.33 20.42
C LYS A 662 39.51 -12.49 19.86
N GLY A 663 39.39 -12.55 18.54
CA GLY A 663 38.51 -13.48 17.82
C GLY A 663 37.01 -13.17 17.97
N LYS A 664 36.64 -11.99 18.47
CA LYS A 664 35.24 -11.58 18.68
C LYS A 664 34.77 -10.61 17.60
N LYS A 665 33.44 -10.56 17.42
CA LYS A 665 32.75 -9.59 16.57
C LYS A 665 32.38 -8.35 17.37
N ILE A 666 32.84 -7.17 16.95
CA ILE A 666 32.64 -5.87 17.61
C ILE A 666 31.73 -4.98 16.76
N GLY A 667 30.55 -4.65 17.27
CA GLY A 667 29.58 -3.80 16.59
C GLY A 667 29.90 -2.31 16.69
N TYR A 668 29.74 -1.58 15.59
CA TYR A 668 29.82 -0.12 15.57
C TYR A 668 28.69 0.51 14.74
N VAL A 669 28.35 1.75 15.07
CA VAL A 669 27.22 2.49 14.47
C VAL A 669 27.61 3.08 13.10
N GLY A 670 28.54 4.02 13.11
CA GLY A 670 29.07 4.72 11.93
C GLY A 670 30.60 4.72 11.94
N GLU A 671 31.18 5.26 10.86
CA GLU A 671 32.60 5.19 10.51
C GLU A 671 33.58 5.37 11.69
N PHE A 672 33.41 6.42 12.49
CA PHE A 672 34.28 6.74 13.63
C PHE A 672 34.37 5.63 14.68
N GLY A 673 33.28 4.90 14.90
CA GLY A 673 33.28 3.76 15.82
C GLY A 673 34.25 2.65 15.38
N LYS A 674 34.45 2.43 14.07
CA LYS A 674 35.46 1.48 13.60
C LYS A 674 36.87 1.96 13.96
N VAL A 675 37.17 3.24 13.74
CA VAL A 675 38.52 3.78 13.95
C VAL A 675 38.87 3.88 15.43
N GLN A 676 37.92 4.24 16.30
CA GLN A 676 38.11 4.18 17.75
C GLN A 676 38.44 2.75 18.21
N VAL A 677 37.75 1.73 17.68
CA VAL A 677 38.04 0.33 18.02
C VAL A 677 39.40 -0.13 17.45
N ALA A 678 39.82 0.36 16.28
CA ALA A 678 41.13 0.05 15.70
C ALA A 678 42.30 0.66 16.49
N GLU A 679 42.18 1.93 16.92
CA GLU A 679 43.19 2.59 17.74
C GLU A 679 43.30 1.94 19.13
N LEU A 680 42.16 1.55 19.73
CA LEU A 680 42.14 0.78 20.96
C LEU A 680 42.74 -0.63 20.79
N ALA A 681 42.46 -1.33 19.69
CA ALA A 681 43.10 -2.61 19.40
C ALA A 681 44.63 -2.47 19.31
N GLN A 682 45.12 -1.45 18.60
CA GLN A 682 46.55 -1.16 18.52
C GLN A 682 47.14 -0.84 19.92
N ALA A 683 46.47 -0.02 20.72
CA ALA A 683 46.92 0.35 22.07
C ALA A 683 47.01 -0.85 23.04
N TYR A 684 46.09 -1.83 22.93
CA TYR A 684 46.09 -3.04 23.76
C TYR A 684 46.95 -4.19 23.22
N GLY A 685 47.57 -4.01 22.04
CA GLY A 685 48.51 -4.96 21.43
C GLY A 685 47.86 -6.01 20.53
N MET A 686 46.73 -5.68 19.90
CA MET A 686 45.99 -6.53 18.95
C MET A 686 46.10 -5.98 17.52
N GLY A 687 46.17 -6.88 16.53
CA GLY A 687 46.09 -6.51 15.11
C GLY A 687 44.66 -6.31 14.61
N GLU A 688 44.45 -5.60 13.49
CA GLU A 688 43.11 -5.44 12.88
C GLU A 688 42.49 -6.79 12.46
N ASP A 689 43.31 -7.78 12.07
CA ASP A 689 42.84 -9.13 11.72
C ASP A 689 42.45 -9.98 12.95
N GLU A 690 42.72 -9.51 14.17
CA GLU A 690 42.49 -10.28 15.39
C GLU A 690 41.10 -10.08 16.01
N TYR A 691 40.23 -9.28 15.38
CA TYR A 691 38.83 -9.09 15.72
C TYR A 691 38.02 -8.72 14.46
N GLU A 692 36.69 -8.84 14.51
CA GLU A 692 35.83 -8.53 13.36
C GLU A 692 34.97 -7.29 13.63
N ALA A 693 35.27 -6.18 12.95
CA ALA A 693 34.49 -4.95 13.06
C ALA A 693 33.20 -5.00 12.22
N VAL A 694 32.04 -5.10 12.87
CA VAL A 694 30.72 -5.23 12.23
C VAL A 694 29.96 -3.90 12.25
N ARG A 695 29.52 -3.40 11.09
CA ARG A 695 28.63 -2.23 11.05
C ARG A 695 27.20 -2.64 11.40
N CYS A 696 26.63 -2.07 12.45
CA CYS A 696 25.26 -2.35 12.93
C CYS A 696 24.28 -1.18 12.75
N GLY A 697 24.77 0.03 12.43
CA GLY A 697 23.94 1.23 12.38
C GLY A 697 23.27 1.46 13.74
N MET A 698 21.96 1.77 13.74
CA MET A 698 21.19 1.99 14.97
C MET A 698 20.89 0.69 15.76
N ASN A 699 21.17 -0.51 15.22
CA ASN A 699 20.68 -1.80 15.75
C ASN A 699 21.68 -2.53 16.68
N ILE A 700 22.49 -1.82 17.47
CA ILE A 700 23.56 -2.41 18.31
C ILE A 700 23.00 -3.42 19.34
N SER A 701 22.02 -3.02 20.15
CA SER A 701 21.42 -3.86 21.20
C SER A 701 20.83 -5.14 20.61
N LYS A 702 20.10 -5.01 19.50
CA LYS A 702 19.53 -6.15 18.76
C LYS A 702 20.59 -7.07 18.19
N ALA A 703 21.72 -6.55 17.70
CA ALA A 703 22.82 -7.37 17.21
C ALA A 703 23.52 -8.16 18.33
N LEU A 704 23.57 -7.64 19.56
CA LEU A 704 24.02 -8.38 20.76
C LEU A 704 23.01 -9.47 21.14
N ILE A 705 21.72 -9.14 21.19
CA ILE A 705 20.62 -10.07 21.51
C ILE A 705 20.55 -11.24 20.50
N ASP A 706 20.68 -10.94 19.20
CA ASP A 706 20.69 -11.91 18.11
C ASP A 706 21.99 -12.76 18.06
N GLY A 707 22.97 -12.51 18.93
CA GLY A 707 24.28 -13.17 18.93
C GLY A 707 25.17 -12.86 17.72
N LYS A 708 24.84 -11.81 16.95
CA LYS A 708 25.55 -11.38 15.73
C LYS A 708 26.85 -10.64 16.04
N ILE A 709 26.92 -9.99 17.20
CA ILE A 709 28.12 -9.37 17.77
C ILE A 709 28.29 -9.81 19.23
N HIS A 710 29.52 -9.74 19.73
CA HIS A 710 29.85 -10.10 21.12
C HIS A 710 30.01 -8.88 22.01
N ALA A 711 30.47 -7.76 21.45
CA ALA A 711 30.45 -6.44 22.08
C ALA A 711 30.01 -5.40 21.04
N GLY A 712 29.50 -4.23 21.44
CA GLY A 712 29.14 -3.17 20.50
C GLY A 712 29.07 -1.78 21.12
N ILE A 713 29.46 -0.76 20.36
CA ILE A 713 29.47 0.64 20.83
C ILE A 713 28.04 1.12 21.07
N GLY A 714 27.73 1.53 22.30
CA GLY A 714 26.44 2.13 22.66
C GLY A 714 26.52 3.04 23.87
N LEU A 715 25.40 3.70 24.17
CA LEU A 715 25.24 4.61 25.31
C LEU A 715 24.59 3.90 26.50
N GLU A 716 25.07 4.24 27.69
CA GLU A 716 24.57 3.75 28.97
C GLU A 716 23.11 4.13 29.24
N ASN A 717 22.67 5.32 28.83
CA ASN A 717 21.28 5.78 28.99
C ASN A 717 20.30 5.26 27.92
N MET A 718 20.78 4.55 26.89
CA MET A 718 19.95 4.09 25.77
C MET A 718 20.07 2.58 25.54
N GLN A 719 21.18 2.13 24.94
CA GLN A 719 21.36 0.72 24.55
C GLN A 719 21.62 -0.19 25.76
N GLN A 720 22.29 0.31 26.81
CA GLN A 720 22.45 -0.49 28.03
C GLN A 720 21.11 -0.75 28.72
N VAL A 721 20.24 0.27 28.82
CA VAL A 721 18.88 0.14 29.39
C VAL A 721 18.02 -0.86 28.59
N GLU A 722 18.12 -0.85 27.26
CA GLU A 722 17.43 -1.81 26.39
C GLU A 722 17.87 -3.25 26.66
N LEU A 723 19.18 -3.47 26.83
CA LEU A 723 19.74 -4.77 27.20
C LEU A 723 19.39 -5.17 28.65
N GLU A 724 19.34 -4.22 29.59
CA GLU A 724 18.98 -4.47 31.00
C GLU A 724 17.53 -4.95 31.11
N GLU A 725 16.60 -4.31 30.40
CA GLU A 725 15.20 -4.74 30.32
C GLU A 725 15.04 -6.07 29.58
N TRP A 726 15.80 -6.30 28.49
CA TRP A 726 15.80 -7.58 27.80
C TRP A 726 16.31 -8.73 28.70
N CYS A 727 17.37 -8.50 29.49
CA CYS A 727 17.87 -9.47 30.46
C CYS A 727 16.79 -9.82 31.49
N LYS A 728 16.16 -8.83 32.12
CA LYS A 728 15.05 -9.03 33.08
C LYS A 728 13.92 -9.86 32.44
N ALA A 729 13.51 -9.52 31.22
CA ALA A 729 12.45 -10.23 30.50
C ALA A 729 12.79 -11.69 30.15
N ASN A 730 14.07 -12.04 30.04
CA ASN A 730 14.57 -13.39 29.76
C ASN A 730 15.07 -14.12 31.01
N GLY A 731 14.75 -13.63 32.21
CA GLY A 731 15.15 -14.25 33.49
C GLY A 731 16.64 -14.14 33.83
N ARG A 732 17.37 -13.24 33.16
CA ARG A 732 18.77 -12.92 33.46
C ARG A 732 18.87 -11.71 34.40
N PRO A 733 19.89 -11.64 35.28
CA PRO A 733 20.19 -10.43 36.02
C PRO A 733 20.45 -9.24 35.08
N ALA A 734 20.00 -8.04 35.46
CA ALA A 734 20.36 -6.81 34.73
C ALA A 734 21.87 -6.52 34.79
N SER A 735 22.56 -6.99 35.84
CA SER A 735 24.01 -6.94 36.02
C SER A 735 24.80 -7.82 35.03
N ASP A 736 24.13 -8.65 34.23
CA ASP A 736 24.76 -9.35 33.11
C ASP A 736 25.12 -8.40 31.97
N VAL A 737 24.53 -7.19 31.92
CA VAL A 737 24.88 -6.17 30.94
C VAL A 737 26.06 -5.37 31.47
N LYS A 738 27.17 -5.39 30.73
CA LYS A 738 28.42 -4.70 31.10
C LYS A 738 28.92 -3.83 29.94
N MET A 739 29.80 -2.89 30.26
CA MET A 739 30.32 -1.90 29.31
C MET A 739 31.81 -1.65 29.52
N LEU A 740 32.62 -1.83 28.47
CA LEU A 740 33.99 -1.32 28.46
C LEU A 740 33.97 0.16 28.06
N ARG A 741 34.09 1.04 29.06
CA ARG A 741 34.13 2.52 28.94
C ARG A 741 35.25 2.96 27.97
N ILE A 742 34.89 3.52 26.81
CA ILE A 742 35.88 3.90 25.77
C ILE A 742 36.79 5.04 26.23
N ASP A 743 36.30 5.96 27.06
CA ASP A 743 37.12 7.04 27.66
C ASP A 743 38.15 6.53 28.67
N GLN A 744 37.89 5.39 29.32
CA GLN A 744 38.86 4.73 30.21
C GLN A 744 39.90 3.96 29.37
N LEU A 745 39.45 3.21 28.36
CA LEU A 745 40.32 2.49 27.42
C LEU A 745 41.25 3.43 26.62
N ALA A 746 40.78 4.63 26.28
CA ALA A 746 41.53 5.64 25.53
C ALA A 746 42.27 6.68 26.41
N GLU A 747 42.19 6.55 27.75
CA GLU A 747 42.80 7.46 28.74
C GLU A 747 42.36 8.95 28.64
N LEU A 748 41.09 9.19 28.28
CA LEU A 748 40.50 10.54 28.13
C LEU A 748 39.95 11.13 29.45
N GLY A 749 39.71 10.25 30.43
CA GLY A 749 39.16 10.56 31.76
C GLY A 749 37.65 10.81 31.80
N CYS A 750 37.03 11.18 30.67
CA CYS A 750 35.61 11.45 30.57
C CYS A 750 35.05 11.21 29.15
N CYS A 751 33.74 10.95 29.04
CA CYS A 751 33.05 10.68 27.76
C CYS A 751 32.76 11.93 26.92
N CYS A 752 33.55 13.00 27.08
CA CYS A 752 33.49 14.27 26.34
C CYS A 752 33.25 14.15 24.83
N PHE A 753 33.85 13.16 24.16
CA PHE A 753 33.70 12.93 22.72
C PHE A 753 32.26 12.60 22.28
N CYS A 754 31.41 12.18 23.22
CA CYS A 754 30.03 11.79 23.02
C CYS A 754 28.98 12.78 23.55
N SER A 755 29.37 13.93 24.11
CA SER A 755 28.40 15.01 24.40
C SER A 755 27.62 15.34 23.12
N ILE A 756 26.28 15.33 23.20
CA ILE A 756 25.39 15.60 22.07
C ILE A 756 25.09 17.08 22.05
N LEU A 757 25.33 17.70 20.91
CA LEU A 757 25.37 19.14 20.70
C LEU A 757 24.27 19.61 19.76
N TYR A 758 23.84 20.86 19.94
CA TYR A 758 23.13 21.63 18.92
C TYR A 758 24.16 22.17 17.94
N ILE A 759 24.05 21.79 16.66
CA ILE A 759 24.90 22.27 15.57
C ILE A 759 24.08 23.12 14.60
N ALA A 760 24.72 24.09 13.96
CA ALA A 760 24.10 24.98 12.97
C ALA A 760 25.08 25.40 11.88
N TRP A 761 24.56 25.79 10.72
CA TRP A 761 25.32 26.52 9.70
C TRP A 761 25.10 28.03 9.87
N LEU A 762 25.93 28.63 10.73
CA LEU A 762 25.78 30.02 11.20
C LEU A 762 25.98 31.10 10.13
N GLU A 763 26.56 30.76 8.97
CA GLU A 763 26.77 31.71 7.87
C GLU A 763 25.45 32.02 7.14
N ALA A 764 24.48 31.11 7.21
CA ALA A 764 23.14 31.29 6.64
C ALA A 764 22.13 31.83 7.66
N HIS A 765 22.13 31.31 8.91
CA HIS A 765 21.00 31.48 9.85
C HIS A 765 21.41 31.92 11.29
N PRO A 766 22.12 33.06 11.48
CA PRO A 766 22.63 33.48 12.79
C PRO A 766 21.57 34.06 13.74
N ASN A 767 20.54 34.75 13.25
CA ASN A 767 19.50 35.32 14.13
C ASN A 767 18.54 34.22 14.61
N GLU A 768 18.25 33.31 13.69
CA GLU A 768 17.41 32.14 13.78
C GLU A 768 18.00 31.16 14.81
N ALA A 769 19.31 30.90 14.75
CA ALA A 769 20.04 30.12 15.76
C ALA A 769 19.91 30.71 17.18
N ARG A 770 19.92 32.04 17.34
CA ARG A 770 19.76 32.69 18.65
C ARG A 770 18.35 32.51 19.22
N GLY A 771 17.32 32.70 18.39
CA GLY A 771 15.93 32.43 18.80
C GLY A 771 15.70 30.96 19.13
N PHE A 772 16.28 30.05 18.33
CA PHE A 772 16.20 28.61 18.55
C PHE A 772 16.77 28.21 19.91
N MET A 773 17.99 28.67 20.23
CA MET A 773 18.65 28.31 21.50
C MET A 773 17.90 28.85 22.72
N LYS A 774 17.32 30.05 22.68
CA LYS A 774 16.44 30.54 23.76
C LYS A 774 15.18 29.68 23.94
N ALA A 775 14.53 29.32 22.84
CA ALA A 775 13.31 28.52 22.88
C ALA A 775 13.57 27.11 23.46
N VAL A 776 14.71 26.51 23.09
CA VAL A 776 15.22 25.27 23.69
C VAL A 776 15.57 25.47 25.16
N LYS A 777 16.27 26.55 25.54
CA LYS A 777 16.63 26.85 26.94
C LYS A 777 15.40 26.93 27.84
N ARG A 778 14.32 27.59 27.40
CA ARG A 778 13.04 27.63 28.14
C ARG A 778 12.44 26.23 28.35
N ALA A 779 12.59 25.33 27.38
CA ALA A 779 12.13 23.95 27.53
C ALA A 779 13.09 23.07 28.37
N ALA A 780 14.39 23.40 28.42
CA ALA A 780 15.34 22.81 29.35
C ALA A 780 15.09 23.29 30.79
N ASP A 781 14.76 24.56 31.00
CA ASP A 781 14.39 25.11 32.31
C ASP A 781 13.08 24.48 32.84
N ASP A 782 12.09 24.28 31.97
CA ASP A 782 10.90 23.49 32.30
C ASP A 782 11.24 22.03 32.66
N LEU A 783 12.14 21.39 31.91
CA LEU A 783 12.58 20.02 32.13
C LEU A 783 13.29 19.85 33.49
N ILE A 784 14.15 20.78 33.87
CA ILE A 784 14.83 20.77 35.18
C ILE A 784 13.87 21.10 36.33
N LYS A 785 12.87 21.97 36.08
CA LYS A 785 11.89 22.41 37.10
C LYS A 785 10.79 21.38 37.37
N ASP A 786 10.32 20.69 36.33
CA ASP A 786 9.28 19.66 36.39
C ASP A 786 9.62 18.51 35.43
N PRO A 787 10.55 17.62 35.82
CA PRO A 787 10.97 16.49 34.97
C PRO A 787 9.87 15.45 34.79
N LYS A 788 8.89 15.38 35.70
CA LYS A 788 7.81 14.39 35.62
C LYS A 788 6.71 14.86 34.68
N GLY A 789 6.14 16.05 34.91
CA GLY A 789 5.12 16.64 34.05
C GLY A 789 5.63 16.95 32.63
N THR A 790 6.91 17.31 32.48
CA THR A 790 7.52 17.49 31.16
C THR A 790 7.68 16.17 30.40
N TRP A 791 7.95 15.04 31.10
CA TRP A 791 7.95 13.71 30.48
C TRP A 791 6.54 13.21 30.14
N GLU A 792 5.59 13.35 31.07
CA GLU A 792 4.18 13.00 30.85
C GLU A 792 3.62 13.75 29.63
N LEU A 793 3.89 15.06 29.50
CA LEU A 793 3.54 15.84 28.32
C LEU A 793 4.23 15.33 27.04
N PHE A 794 5.52 14.97 27.08
CA PHE A 794 6.21 14.38 25.93
C PHE A 794 5.59 13.03 25.50
N GLN A 795 5.20 12.19 26.47
CA GLN A 795 4.47 10.95 26.24
C GLN A 795 3.06 11.16 25.69
N GLU A 796 2.36 12.22 26.12
CA GLU A 796 1.07 12.62 25.52
C GLU A 796 1.24 12.92 24.03
N LEU A 797 2.20 13.80 23.71
CA LEU A 797 2.51 14.29 22.36
C LEU A 797 3.10 13.21 21.43
N LYS A 798 3.80 12.23 21.99
CA LYS A 798 4.50 11.16 21.27
C LYS A 798 4.11 9.80 21.85
N PRO A 799 2.98 9.20 21.41
CA PRO A 799 2.50 7.93 21.97
C PRO A 799 3.47 6.75 21.90
N SER A 800 4.47 6.78 21.00
CA SER A 800 5.57 5.80 20.97
C SER A 800 6.44 5.81 22.23
N MET A 801 6.45 6.91 22.98
CA MET A 801 7.24 7.10 24.21
C MET A 801 6.52 6.61 25.46
N ARG A 802 5.28 6.11 25.36
CA ARG A 802 4.47 5.58 26.47
C ARG A 802 4.90 4.17 26.93
N THR A 803 6.12 3.74 26.60
CA THR A 803 6.67 2.43 26.97
C THR A 803 7.51 2.53 28.24
N THR A 804 7.55 1.45 29.03
CA THR A 804 8.40 1.37 30.24
C THR A 804 9.87 1.62 29.91
N LEU A 805 10.36 1.07 28.79
CA LEU A 805 11.71 1.27 28.30
C LEU A 805 12.03 2.75 28.04
N ALA A 806 11.13 3.48 27.35
CA ALA A 806 11.33 4.90 27.08
C ALA A 806 11.37 5.74 28.38
N SER A 807 10.53 5.41 29.38
CA SER A 807 10.58 6.05 30.71
C SER A 807 11.89 5.77 31.46
N LEU A 808 12.42 4.54 31.38
CA LEU A 808 13.70 4.18 32.01
C LEU A 808 14.89 4.85 31.31
N GLN A 809 14.89 4.87 29.98
CA GLN A 809 15.86 5.60 29.16
C GLN A 809 15.81 7.11 29.43
N TYR A 810 14.62 7.69 29.61
CA TYR A 810 14.46 9.08 30.04
C TYR A 810 15.10 9.33 31.41
N ALA A 811 14.74 8.54 32.42
CA ALA A 811 15.28 8.70 33.77
C ALA A 811 16.81 8.59 33.82
N ARG A 812 17.40 7.69 33.03
CA ARG A 812 18.86 7.54 32.88
C ARG A 812 19.47 8.67 32.03
N SER A 813 18.72 9.26 31.09
CA SER A 813 19.17 10.41 30.28
C SER A 813 19.15 11.73 31.04
N TYR A 814 18.24 11.90 32.00
CA TYR A 814 18.03 13.17 32.71
C TYR A 814 19.31 13.70 33.37
N ASN A 815 20.10 12.84 34.02
CA ASN A 815 21.34 13.26 34.69
C ASN A 815 22.42 13.79 33.73
N TYR A 816 22.34 13.46 32.44
CA TYR A 816 23.24 13.99 31.41
C TYR A 816 22.71 15.28 30.77
N MET A 817 21.50 15.75 31.09
CA MET A 817 20.92 16.96 30.49
C MET A 817 21.67 18.21 30.91
N ARG A 818 22.11 19.00 29.94
CA ARG A 818 22.84 20.25 30.18
C ARG A 818 21.86 21.37 30.55
N SER A 819 22.03 21.98 31.72
CA SER A 819 21.20 23.09 32.25
C SER A 819 21.41 24.42 31.52
N ASP A 820 22.67 24.83 31.36
CA ASP A 820 23.08 26.07 30.72
C ASP A 820 23.17 25.99 29.18
N LEU A 821 23.05 24.79 28.61
CA LEU A 821 23.32 24.46 27.20
C LEU A 821 24.71 24.87 26.70
N ALA A 822 25.71 25.09 27.54
CA ALA A 822 27.03 25.58 27.13
C ALA A 822 27.94 24.51 26.53
N ASN A 823 28.82 24.92 25.60
CA ASN A 823 29.99 24.15 25.20
C ASN A 823 31.12 24.36 26.22
N VAL A 824 31.80 23.29 26.63
CA VAL A 824 32.95 23.34 27.55
C VAL A 824 34.27 23.33 26.77
N ASP A 825 35.05 24.40 26.88
CA ASP A 825 36.34 24.57 26.18
C ASP A 825 37.34 23.43 26.48
N ARG A 826 37.49 23.05 27.77
CA ARG A 826 38.30 21.92 28.24
C ARG A 826 38.09 20.67 27.40
N ASP A 827 36.83 20.35 27.16
CA ASP A 827 36.43 19.09 26.53
C ASP A 827 36.54 19.17 25.01
N TRP A 828 36.23 20.32 24.41
CA TRP A 828 36.55 20.58 23.00
C TRP A 828 38.05 20.49 22.72
N LYS A 829 38.92 20.94 23.65
CA LYS A 829 40.38 20.75 23.56
C LYS A 829 40.77 19.27 23.66
N LYS A 830 40.26 18.54 24.67
CA LYS A 830 40.48 17.08 24.81
C LYS A 830 40.10 16.31 23.55
N VAL A 831 38.88 16.51 23.05
CA VAL A 831 38.34 15.76 21.91
C VAL A 831 39.05 16.15 20.60
N THR A 832 39.51 17.41 20.46
CA THR A 832 40.36 17.79 19.31
C THR A 832 41.71 17.08 19.34
N GLY A 833 42.35 16.97 20.52
CA GLY A 833 43.59 16.20 20.68
C GLY A 833 43.40 14.70 20.45
N TYR A 834 42.30 14.12 20.93
CA TYR A 834 41.96 12.72 20.66
C TYR A 834 41.65 12.47 19.18
N ALA A 835 40.94 13.40 18.52
CA ALA A 835 40.71 13.37 17.08
C ALA A 835 42.04 13.36 16.29
N GLN A 836 43.01 14.19 16.69
CA GLN A 836 44.36 14.19 16.10
C GLN A 836 45.13 12.88 16.37
N ARG A 837 44.99 12.28 17.56
CA ARG A 837 45.55 10.94 17.90
C ARG A 837 44.98 9.81 17.03
N LEU A 838 43.69 9.86 16.68
CA LEU A 838 43.06 8.88 15.78
C LEU A 838 43.55 8.94 14.32
N GLY A 839 44.38 9.92 13.95
CA GLY A 839 45.02 10.01 12.61
C GLY A 839 44.10 10.36 11.44
N ILE A 840 42.79 10.53 11.68
CA ILE A 840 41.77 10.80 10.64
C ILE A 840 41.74 12.27 10.20
N PHE A 841 42.42 13.16 10.92
CA PHE A 841 42.20 14.61 10.83
C PHE A 841 43.49 15.45 10.72
N PRO A 842 43.42 16.65 10.13
CA PRO A 842 44.57 17.57 10.06
C PRO A 842 45.12 17.95 11.45
N GLN A 843 46.45 18.04 11.55
CA GLN A 843 47.15 18.42 12.78
C GLN A 843 46.93 19.90 13.17
N ASP A 844 46.40 20.72 12.26
CA ASP A 844 45.98 22.11 12.48
C ASP A 844 44.47 22.26 12.76
N LEU A 845 43.72 21.15 12.87
CA LEU A 845 42.28 21.18 13.16
C LEU A 845 41.98 21.97 14.44
N LYS A 846 41.23 23.06 14.29
CA LYS A 846 40.72 23.87 15.41
C LYS A 846 39.29 23.47 15.78
N PRO A 847 38.89 23.54 17.06
CA PRO A 847 37.50 23.36 17.49
C PRO A 847 36.48 24.16 16.67
N ASN A 848 35.24 23.69 16.65
CA ASN A 848 34.12 24.34 15.95
C ASN A 848 32.88 24.43 16.82
N TYR A 849 32.99 25.19 17.89
CA TYR A 849 31.90 25.58 18.74
C TYR A 849 31.85 27.09 18.95
N THR A 850 30.75 27.56 19.51
CA THR A 850 30.59 28.90 20.06
C THR A 850 29.49 28.92 21.11
N ASN A 851 29.65 29.78 22.12
CA ASN A 851 28.59 30.11 23.09
C ASN A 851 27.99 31.51 22.81
N GLU A 852 28.37 32.20 21.72
CA GLU A 852 27.91 33.55 21.33
C GLU A 852 26.38 33.69 21.16
N TYR A 853 25.67 32.56 21.05
CA TYR A 853 24.22 32.47 20.81
C TYR A 853 23.42 32.21 22.09
N LEU A 854 24.11 31.87 23.19
CA LEU A 854 23.54 31.74 24.52
C LEU A 854 23.50 33.15 25.15
N THR A 855 22.36 33.55 25.71
CA THR A 855 22.14 34.92 26.21
C THR A 855 21.77 34.95 27.70
N TRP A 856 22.36 34.04 28.47
CA TRP A 856 22.14 33.85 29.90
C TRP A 856 23.47 33.50 30.57
N GLU A 857 23.49 33.49 31.89
CA GLU A 857 24.65 33.10 32.70
C GLU A 857 24.97 31.61 32.50
N LEU A 858 26.26 31.27 32.31
CA LEU A 858 26.73 29.91 32.00
C LEU A 858 27.49 29.33 33.19
N ASP A 859 27.45 28.01 33.36
CA ASP A 859 28.09 27.35 34.51
C ASP A 859 29.62 27.30 34.32
N ASP A 860 30.38 27.59 35.39
CA ASP A 860 31.86 27.69 35.41
C ASP A 860 32.54 26.30 35.41
N GLU A 861 32.20 25.50 34.39
CA GLU A 861 32.62 24.12 34.21
C GLU A 861 34.12 23.95 33.92
N GLU A 862 34.84 25.03 33.56
CA GLU A 862 36.30 25.00 33.45
C GLU A 862 37.00 24.74 34.79
N LYS A 863 36.36 25.08 35.92
CA LYS A 863 36.88 24.84 37.28
C LYS A 863 36.49 23.48 37.86
N VAL A 864 35.62 22.73 37.18
CA VAL A 864 35.20 21.40 37.61
C VAL A 864 36.24 20.37 37.18
N ASP A 865 36.67 19.49 38.10
CA ASP A 865 37.45 18.31 37.71
C ASP A 865 36.54 17.30 37.02
N GLY A 866 36.79 17.06 35.73
CA GLY A 866 36.06 16.09 34.92
C GLY A 866 36.14 14.66 35.50
N ASN A 867 37.25 14.27 36.13
CA ASN A 867 37.36 12.94 36.73
C ASN A 867 36.46 12.82 37.96
N ALA A 868 36.43 13.84 38.84
CA ALA A 868 35.49 13.90 39.96
C ALA A 868 34.03 13.90 39.50
N LYS A 869 33.68 14.72 38.49
CA LYS A 869 32.33 14.76 37.86
C LYS A 869 31.91 13.38 37.33
N GLN A 870 32.81 12.67 36.67
CA GLN A 870 32.57 11.30 36.17
C GLN A 870 32.38 10.28 37.30
N ILE A 871 33.19 10.34 38.37
CA ILE A 871 33.04 9.47 39.56
C ILE A 871 31.71 9.72 40.28
N GLU A 872 31.25 10.97 40.36
CA GLU A 872 29.93 11.29 40.90
C GLU A 872 28.80 10.79 39.99
N MET A 873 28.95 10.96 38.67
CA MET A 873 27.96 10.51 37.68
C MET A 873 27.78 8.98 37.70
N VAL A 874 28.85 8.19 37.91
CA VAL A 874 28.76 6.72 38.08
C VAL A 874 27.85 6.37 39.27
N LYS A 875 27.94 7.10 40.38
CA LYS A 875 27.07 6.90 41.55
C LYS A 875 25.62 7.29 41.25
N LYS A 876 25.40 8.40 40.55
CA LYS A 876 24.05 8.85 40.14
C LYS A 876 23.36 7.86 39.21
N GLN A 877 24.06 7.34 38.19
CA GLN A 877 23.48 6.34 37.28
C GLN A 877 23.20 5.01 37.99
N ALA A 878 24.10 4.55 38.86
CA ALA A 878 23.87 3.36 39.68
C ALA A 878 22.66 3.51 40.61
N GLN A 879 22.46 4.71 41.19
CA GLN A 879 21.28 5.03 41.99
C GLN A 879 20.00 5.02 41.14
N VAL A 880 19.98 5.70 39.99
CA VAL A 880 18.81 5.74 39.09
C VAL A 880 18.44 4.36 38.56
N ALA A 881 19.42 3.50 38.26
CA ALA A 881 19.20 2.11 37.84
C ALA A 881 18.50 1.26 38.93
N GLN A 882 18.59 1.65 40.20
CA GLN A 882 17.92 0.98 41.33
C GLN A 882 16.60 1.66 41.72
N SER A 883 16.53 2.99 41.68
CA SER A 883 15.39 3.78 42.22
C SER A 883 14.40 4.29 41.18
N GLY A 884 14.70 4.19 39.87
CA GLY A 884 13.88 4.77 38.80
C GLY A 884 14.06 6.29 38.60
N GLY A 885 14.87 6.96 39.42
CA GLY A 885 15.24 8.37 39.25
C GLY A 885 14.06 9.34 39.27
N VAL A 886 14.11 10.37 38.43
CA VAL A 886 13.20 11.54 38.44
C VAL A 886 11.74 11.25 38.07
N LEU A 887 11.38 10.02 37.74
CA LEU A 887 9.99 9.60 37.50
C LEU A 887 9.32 8.96 38.72
N VAL A 888 10.07 8.68 39.79
CA VAL A 888 9.55 8.10 41.03
C VAL A 888 9.44 9.20 42.07
N ASP A 889 8.27 9.29 42.73
CA ASP A 889 8.01 10.31 43.74
C ASP A 889 8.91 10.12 44.97
N ALA A 890 9.46 11.21 45.50
CA ALA A 890 10.55 11.22 46.48
C ALA A 890 10.16 10.79 47.92
N THR A 891 9.15 9.93 48.05
CA THR A 891 8.67 9.35 49.31
C THR A 891 8.38 7.85 49.13
N ALA A 892 9.39 7.03 49.38
CA ALA A 892 9.33 5.58 49.53
C ALA A 892 10.16 5.17 50.75
#